data_AF-A0AAU3D6K3-F1
#
_entry.id   AF-A0AAU3D6K3-F1
#
_cell.length_a   1.000
_cell.length_b   1.000
_cell.length_c   1.000
_cell.angle_alpha   90.00
_cell.angle_beta   90.00
_cell.angle_gamma   90.00
#
_symmetry.space_group_name_H-M   'P 1'
#
loop_
_entity.id
_entity.type
_entity.pdbx_description
1 polymer ?
#
loop_
_entity_poly.entity_id
_entity_poly.type
_entity_poly.pdbx_seq_one_letter_code
_entity_poly.pdbx_strand_id
1 'polypeptide(L)'
;MSERSGSTWVTSTSGALHNGTGDMYVTIDADQRSSGRPSFRRVADDQLAWLRRVLVAPPGMGNARLQLAGTGTVILDGAPGSGRTSTARVLLREHHTDIGAFRELLPDEDGELPLTDPELVGAGDRLLLDMSAAEAERWAAARADLSALRKAVHEQNAHLVVVMPYRGILDSDLQQYRVEIQQPCRKRVLRRHLRVHGVPSEHYLRPDATVTDFVRGQRPLREIADFADLVRRAREAAAGGGGFTQWCTSAHKARADRREEVATLVATLGDSPQRALLITVAMLHGAHTDMIHRAAQLLLDTVGLPPDDVPLLQRKDLAERLAEISAGVGPDGRVRFGELDHDSAIRAHFWDHMPDLRQYLGMWTARSVALNGPHITQELRDGLVAKLAGEYLRTGRPEGLASLVEAWGSTAASKAGLEAAVQALTCGLADRVHARSFRGWIYQWCTSKQLKEQFAQVLVQVCADVVAAGHPDQAMLRLYYLARREHSTGSALHALSDLVETSHRLRRRLLHRLARSELSRADLGIFLRVGVVEALIDPYDNGRTLAEEESVQSSVTTCWRAVLNGLPRPTWQPYAERWMYAAADDGHDGDLLLELLVSAADRCEGRRGAAFAALYATARDAERTAPVESSRAALTTDLLLQKICSAQRLSRPTTPPRAESTRGNEP
;
A
#
# COMPACT_ATOMS: atom_id res chain seq x y z
N MET A 1 -31.07 -52.03 33.21
CA MET A 1 -29.88 -52.69 32.63
C MET A 1 -30.01 -52.74 31.12
N SER A 2 -29.31 -51.84 30.43
CA SER A 2 -28.65 -52.11 29.14
C SER A 2 -27.79 -50.88 28.85
N GLU A 3 -26.48 -51.04 29.04
CA GLU A 3 -25.48 -50.05 28.64
C GLU A 3 -25.48 -49.92 27.12
N ARG A 4 -25.51 -48.67 26.62
CA ARG A 4 -25.07 -48.34 25.27
C ARG A 4 -23.86 -47.45 25.41
N SER A 5 -22.67 -48.05 25.25
CA SER A 5 -21.42 -47.33 25.01
C SER A 5 -21.55 -46.55 23.71
N GLY A 6 -21.60 -45.22 23.80
CA GLY A 6 -21.42 -44.34 22.66
C GLY A 6 -19.92 -44.25 22.34
N SER A 7 -19.50 -44.91 21.27
CA SER A 7 -18.17 -44.69 20.70
C SER A 7 -18.21 -43.42 19.84
N THR A 8 -17.41 -42.43 20.22
CA THR A 8 -17.19 -41.22 19.41
C THR A 8 -16.05 -41.51 18.43
N TRP A 9 -16.37 -41.53 17.13
CA TRP A 9 -15.36 -41.60 16.07
C TRP A 9 -14.96 -40.19 15.66
N VAL A 10 -13.66 -39.90 15.66
CA VAL A 10 -13.07 -38.62 15.25
C VAL A 10 -12.47 -38.79 13.86
N THR A 11 -12.97 -38.04 12.87
CA THR A 11 -12.57 -38.15 11.46
C THR A 11 -11.54 -37.11 11.00
N SER A 12 -10.89 -36.38 11.92
CA SER A 12 -9.77 -35.48 11.57
C SER A 12 -8.80 -35.30 12.73
N THR A 13 -7.49 -35.45 12.48
CA THR A 13 -6.40 -35.37 13.47
C THR A 13 -5.75 -33.98 13.59
N SER A 14 -6.42 -32.92 13.13
CA SER A 14 -5.85 -31.57 13.07
C SER A 14 -6.37 -30.64 14.17
N GLY A 15 -6.32 -31.08 15.43
CA GLY A 15 -6.69 -30.25 16.58
C GLY A 15 -5.98 -30.70 17.86
N ALA A 16 -5.52 -29.76 18.68
CA ALA A 16 -4.89 -30.06 19.96
C ALA A 16 -5.92 -30.63 20.95
N LEU A 17 -5.72 -31.89 21.38
CA LEU A 17 -6.51 -32.53 22.43
C LEU A 17 -5.75 -32.48 23.75
N HIS A 18 -6.38 -31.90 24.78
CA HIS A 18 -5.86 -31.84 26.14
C HIS A 18 -6.58 -32.88 27.02
N ASN A 19 -5.84 -33.80 27.64
CA ASN A 19 -6.37 -34.85 28.52
C ASN A 19 -5.92 -34.71 29.99
N GLY A 20 -5.36 -33.56 30.38
CA GLY A 20 -4.97 -33.25 31.77
C GLY A 20 -5.93 -32.28 32.48
N THR A 21 -5.74 -32.09 33.78
CA THR A 21 -6.54 -31.18 34.64
C THR A 21 -5.95 -29.75 34.75
N GLY A 22 -4.92 -29.41 33.97
CA GLY A 22 -4.31 -28.07 33.93
C GLY A 22 -4.91 -27.15 32.86
N ASP A 23 -4.69 -25.85 33.02
CA ASP A 23 -5.13 -24.85 32.04
C ASP A 23 -4.28 -24.95 30.77
N MET A 24 -4.93 -25.11 29.62
CA MET A 24 -4.28 -25.07 28.32
C MET A 24 -4.29 -23.64 27.77
N TYR A 25 -3.12 -23.02 27.69
CA TYR A 25 -2.92 -21.77 26.95
C TYR A 25 -2.70 -22.10 25.47
N VAL A 26 -3.77 -22.13 24.69
CA VAL A 26 -3.68 -22.22 23.22
C VAL A 26 -3.47 -20.81 22.67
N THR A 27 -2.24 -20.48 22.29
CA THR A 27 -1.98 -19.32 21.44
C THR A 27 -2.37 -19.69 20.02
N ILE A 28 -3.67 -19.59 19.70
CA ILE A 28 -4.13 -19.58 18.32
C ILE A 28 -3.63 -18.25 17.77
N ASP A 29 -2.60 -18.30 16.91
CA ASP A 29 -2.20 -17.16 16.09
C ASP A 29 -3.29 -16.95 15.04
N ALA A 30 -4.42 -16.42 15.52
CA ALA A 30 -5.51 -15.97 14.70
C ALA A 30 -4.98 -14.77 13.93
N ASP A 31 -4.61 -15.03 12.69
CA ASP A 31 -4.72 -14.11 11.56
C ASP A 31 -4.43 -12.66 12.00
N GLN A 32 -3.14 -12.29 12.08
CA GLN A 32 -2.69 -10.91 12.32
C GLN A 32 -3.10 -9.93 11.20
N ARG A 33 -4.18 -10.19 10.47
CA ARG A 33 -5.08 -9.16 9.93
C ARG A 33 -5.82 -8.45 11.07
N SER A 34 -5.06 -7.87 12.00
CA SER A 34 -5.59 -6.97 13.00
C SER A 34 -5.87 -5.61 12.35
N SER A 35 -7.12 -5.43 11.95
CA SER A 35 -7.96 -4.24 12.15
C SER A 35 -9.03 -4.21 11.06
N GLY A 36 -10.25 -3.80 11.41
CA GLY A 36 -11.34 -3.54 10.46
C GLY A 36 -11.07 -2.39 9.46
N ARG A 37 -9.80 -2.16 9.08
CA ARG A 37 -9.41 -1.25 8.02
C ARG A 37 -9.56 -1.97 6.68
N PRO A 38 -10.24 -1.36 5.70
CA PRO A 38 -10.15 -1.82 4.32
C PRO A 38 -8.67 -1.84 3.92
N SER A 39 -8.17 -2.94 3.35
CA SER A 39 -6.83 -2.98 2.76
C SER A 39 -6.68 -1.78 1.82
N PHE A 40 -5.61 -1.01 1.91
CA PHE A 40 -5.45 0.23 1.14
C PHE A 40 -5.45 0.01 -0.39
N ARG A 41 -5.16 -1.22 -0.86
CA ARG A 41 -5.42 -1.64 -2.24
C ARG A 41 -6.90 -1.45 -2.65
N ARG A 42 -7.83 -1.86 -1.79
CA ARG A 42 -9.28 -1.60 -1.97
C ARG A 42 -9.58 -0.11 -1.97
N VAL A 43 -8.90 0.67 -1.13
CA VAL A 43 -9.07 2.15 -1.09
C VAL A 43 -8.62 2.80 -2.41
N ALA A 44 -7.53 2.33 -3.03
CA ALA A 44 -7.09 2.82 -4.33
C ALA A 44 -8.09 2.47 -5.45
N ASP A 45 -8.63 1.25 -5.44
CA ASP A 45 -9.69 0.84 -6.38
C ASP A 45 -10.99 1.61 -6.15
N ASP A 46 -11.36 1.87 -4.90
CA ASP A 46 -12.52 2.69 -4.54
C ASP A 46 -12.32 4.15 -4.95
N GLN A 47 -11.09 4.68 -4.85
CA GLN A 47 -10.75 6.02 -5.32
C GLN A 47 -10.87 6.13 -6.83
N LEU A 48 -10.38 5.14 -7.58
CA LEU A 48 -10.57 5.07 -9.03
C LEU A 48 -12.06 4.90 -9.40
N ALA A 49 -12.84 4.17 -8.58
CA ALA A 49 -14.28 3.98 -8.77
C ALA A 49 -15.05 5.27 -8.56
N TRP A 50 -14.71 5.97 -7.48
CA TRP A 50 -15.22 7.29 -7.17
C TRP A 50 -14.84 8.30 -8.26
N LEU A 51 -13.59 8.28 -8.73
CA LEU A 51 -13.13 9.18 -9.79
C LEU A 51 -13.93 8.99 -11.08
N ARG A 52 -14.18 7.73 -11.49
CA ARG A 52 -15.04 7.42 -12.64
C ARG A 52 -16.48 7.92 -12.43
N ARG A 53 -16.99 7.88 -11.20
CA ARG A 53 -18.31 8.43 -10.87
C ARG A 53 -18.32 9.95 -10.98
N VAL A 54 -17.32 10.68 -10.52
CA VAL A 54 -17.36 12.16 -10.54
C VAL A 54 -16.87 12.80 -11.84
N LEU A 55 -16.06 12.11 -12.64
CA LEU A 55 -15.49 12.66 -13.87
C LEU A 55 -16.60 13.02 -14.87
N VAL A 56 -16.58 14.27 -15.35
CA VAL A 56 -17.31 14.67 -16.56
C VAL A 56 -16.37 14.52 -17.73
N ALA A 57 -16.72 13.67 -18.69
CA ALA A 57 -15.89 13.39 -19.86
C ALA A 57 -15.45 14.70 -20.54
N PRO A 58 -14.15 15.04 -20.53
CA PRO A 58 -13.66 16.21 -21.22
C PRO A 58 -13.73 16.03 -22.74
N PRO A 59 -13.83 17.13 -23.51
CA PRO A 59 -13.57 17.08 -24.94
C PRO A 59 -12.22 16.41 -25.21
N GLY A 60 -12.17 15.52 -26.21
CA GLY A 60 -11.01 14.69 -26.53
C GLY A 60 -10.99 13.31 -25.87
N MET A 61 -11.72 13.08 -24.77
CA MET A 61 -11.71 11.77 -24.08
C MET A 61 -12.20 10.61 -24.96
N GLY A 62 -13.18 10.85 -25.83
CA GLY A 62 -13.67 9.83 -26.76
C GLY A 62 -12.57 9.35 -27.73
N ASN A 63 -11.80 10.28 -28.29
CA ASN A 63 -10.67 9.98 -29.15
C ASN A 63 -9.56 9.27 -28.37
N ALA A 64 -9.29 9.70 -27.13
CA ALA A 64 -8.31 9.04 -26.28
C ALA A 64 -8.68 7.58 -25.98
N ARG A 65 -9.98 7.29 -25.80
CA ARG A 65 -10.47 5.91 -25.62
C ARG A 65 -10.28 5.07 -26.88
N LEU A 66 -10.63 5.61 -28.05
CA LEU A 66 -10.42 4.92 -29.33
C LEU A 66 -8.94 4.66 -29.59
N GLN A 67 -8.08 5.64 -29.32
CA GLN A 67 -6.64 5.51 -29.45
C GLN A 67 -6.08 4.44 -28.53
N LEU A 68 -6.46 4.47 -27.25
CA LEU A 68 -6.00 3.48 -26.27
C LEU A 68 -6.45 2.06 -26.65
N ALA A 69 -7.69 1.89 -27.09
CA ALA A 69 -8.21 0.60 -27.53
C ALA A 69 -7.56 0.09 -28.82
N GLY A 70 -7.24 0.99 -29.77
CA GLY A 70 -6.66 0.62 -31.05
C GLY A 70 -5.16 0.32 -31.00
N THR A 71 -4.40 1.04 -30.16
CA THR A 71 -2.93 0.96 -30.16
C THR A 71 -2.31 0.55 -28.83
N GLY A 72 -3.12 0.31 -27.79
CA GLY A 72 -2.65 0.03 -26.43
C GLY A 72 -1.93 1.22 -25.76
N THR A 73 -1.87 2.39 -26.41
CA THR A 73 -1.17 3.57 -25.90
C THR A 73 -1.86 4.86 -26.30
N VAL A 74 -1.96 5.81 -25.38
CA VAL A 74 -2.37 7.20 -25.68
C VAL A 74 -1.52 8.20 -24.90
N ILE A 75 -1.19 9.33 -25.53
CA ILE A 75 -0.47 10.45 -24.90
C ILE A 75 -1.43 11.64 -24.77
N LEU A 76 -1.71 12.04 -23.53
CA LEU A 76 -2.66 13.12 -23.23
C LEU A 76 -1.92 14.46 -23.08
N ASP A 77 -2.25 15.40 -23.95
CA ASP A 77 -1.85 16.81 -23.82
C ASP A 77 -3.05 17.66 -23.39
N GLY A 78 -2.86 18.61 -22.49
CA GLY A 78 -3.93 19.50 -22.08
C GLY A 78 -3.45 20.49 -21.04
N ALA A 79 -4.08 21.65 -20.95
CA ALA A 79 -3.64 22.69 -20.00
C ALA A 79 -3.71 22.19 -18.53
N PRO A 80 -2.84 22.68 -17.62
CA PRO A 80 -2.97 22.41 -16.19
C PRO A 80 -4.38 22.72 -15.68
N GLY A 81 -4.99 21.78 -14.94
CA GLY A 81 -6.34 21.92 -14.43
C GLY A 81 -7.47 21.51 -15.40
N SER A 82 -7.16 21.02 -16.60
CA SER A 82 -8.12 20.46 -17.58
C SER A 82 -8.80 19.16 -17.15
N GLY A 83 -8.20 18.42 -16.21
CA GLY A 83 -8.62 17.06 -15.85
C GLY A 83 -7.87 15.95 -16.58
N ARG A 84 -6.77 16.25 -17.29
CA ARG A 84 -5.93 15.26 -18.01
C ARG A 84 -5.49 14.06 -17.16
N THR A 85 -4.96 14.26 -15.95
CA THR A 85 -4.54 13.16 -15.05
C THR A 85 -5.73 12.33 -14.58
N SER A 86 -6.86 12.96 -14.28
CA SER A 86 -8.09 12.25 -13.92
C SER A 86 -8.63 11.42 -15.09
N THR A 87 -8.52 11.96 -16.30
CA THR A 87 -8.90 11.27 -17.54
C THR A 87 -8.02 10.05 -17.77
N ALA A 88 -6.69 10.17 -17.59
CA ALA A 88 -5.76 9.07 -17.71
C ALA A 88 -6.12 7.89 -16.81
N ARG A 89 -6.36 8.18 -15.52
CA ARG A 89 -6.76 7.16 -14.53
C ARG A 89 -8.09 6.49 -14.86
N VAL A 90 -9.07 7.24 -15.36
CA VAL A 90 -10.37 6.66 -15.75
C VAL A 90 -10.25 5.83 -17.02
N LEU A 91 -9.46 6.26 -18.02
CA LEU A 91 -9.20 5.47 -19.23
C LEU A 91 -8.58 4.11 -18.87
N LEU A 92 -7.54 4.09 -18.04
CA LEU A 92 -6.93 2.84 -17.58
C LEU A 92 -7.94 1.96 -16.83
N ARG A 93 -8.77 2.53 -15.95
CA ARG A 93 -9.82 1.78 -15.25
C ARG A 93 -10.86 1.17 -16.20
N GLU A 94 -11.19 1.85 -17.30
CA GLU A 94 -12.15 1.33 -18.28
C GLU A 94 -11.65 0.05 -18.97
N HIS A 95 -10.33 -0.16 -19.01
CA HIS A 95 -9.65 -1.35 -19.52
C HIS A 95 -9.32 -2.36 -18.39
N HIS A 96 -10.10 -2.35 -17.30
CA HIS A 96 -9.88 -3.30 -16.22
C HIS A 96 -10.20 -4.74 -16.66
N THR A 97 -9.16 -5.56 -16.78
CA THR A 97 -9.21 -7.01 -16.96
C THR A 97 -8.90 -7.74 -15.65
N ASP A 98 -9.22 -9.04 -15.59
CA ASP A 98 -8.86 -9.93 -14.47
C ASP A 98 -7.35 -10.21 -14.43
N ILE A 99 -6.66 -9.97 -15.54
CA ILE A 99 -5.21 -10.10 -15.71
C ILE A 99 -4.57 -8.70 -15.67
N GLY A 100 -3.49 -8.54 -14.92
CA GLY A 100 -2.69 -7.31 -14.86
C GLY A 100 -3.13 -6.30 -13.78
N ALA A 101 -2.18 -5.48 -13.33
CA ALA A 101 -2.40 -4.51 -12.24
C ALA A 101 -2.36 -3.06 -12.74
N PHE A 102 -3.05 -2.16 -12.02
CA PHE A 102 -2.83 -0.73 -12.20
C PHE A 102 -1.49 -0.32 -11.59
N ARG A 103 -0.67 0.43 -12.33
CA ARG A 103 0.60 0.98 -11.84
C ARG A 103 0.84 2.40 -12.34
N GLU A 104 1.34 3.24 -11.44
CA GLU A 104 1.90 4.53 -11.81
C GLU A 104 3.43 4.41 -11.90
N LEU A 105 3.97 4.64 -13.10
CA LEU A 105 5.39 4.55 -13.43
C LEU A 105 6.10 5.83 -12.97
N LEU A 106 7.16 5.65 -12.19
CA LEU A 106 7.93 6.74 -11.59
C LEU A 106 9.40 6.65 -12.01
N PRO A 107 9.73 6.98 -13.27
CA PRO A 107 11.12 6.88 -13.74
C PRO A 107 12.04 7.73 -12.85
N ASP A 108 13.27 7.26 -12.68
CA ASP A 108 14.31 7.88 -11.85
C ASP A 108 14.06 7.85 -10.34
N GLU A 109 13.14 7.00 -9.86
CA GLU A 109 12.96 6.72 -8.42
C GLU A 109 13.58 5.37 -8.01
N ASP A 110 14.02 5.29 -6.75
CA ASP A 110 14.63 4.10 -6.20
C ASP A 110 13.69 2.89 -6.23
N GLY A 111 14.16 1.82 -6.88
CA GLY A 111 13.42 0.58 -7.03
C GLY A 111 12.53 0.50 -8.26
N GLU A 112 12.59 1.48 -9.15
CA GLU A 112 11.99 1.41 -10.48
C GLU A 112 12.98 0.87 -11.51
N LEU A 113 12.46 0.17 -12.51
CA LEU A 113 13.26 -0.23 -13.69
C LEU A 113 13.29 0.94 -14.68
N PRO A 114 14.36 1.04 -15.51
CA PRO A 114 14.37 1.96 -16.64
C PRO A 114 13.16 1.73 -17.56
N LEU A 115 12.68 2.78 -18.22
CA LEU A 115 11.55 2.67 -19.16
C LEU A 115 11.87 1.78 -20.38
N THR A 116 13.16 1.56 -20.66
CA THR A 116 13.65 0.65 -21.71
C THR A 116 13.64 -0.81 -21.31
N ASP A 117 13.47 -1.13 -20.03
CA ASP A 117 13.46 -2.50 -19.53
C ASP A 117 12.08 -3.15 -19.77
N PRO A 118 11.99 -4.24 -20.57
CA PRO A 118 10.72 -4.88 -20.85
C PRO A 118 10.08 -5.52 -19.60
N GLU A 119 10.84 -5.84 -18.54
CA GLU A 119 10.29 -6.37 -17.30
C GLU A 119 9.45 -5.33 -16.52
N LEU A 120 9.54 -4.05 -16.92
CA LEU A 120 8.68 -3.00 -16.40
C LEU A 120 7.21 -3.21 -16.78
N VAL A 121 6.91 -4.06 -17.78
CA VAL A 121 5.56 -4.33 -18.28
C VAL A 121 5.24 -5.82 -18.11
N GLY A 122 4.12 -6.12 -17.47
CA GLY A 122 3.54 -7.45 -17.37
C GLY A 122 2.27 -7.57 -18.21
N ALA A 123 1.87 -8.81 -18.43
CA ALA A 123 0.69 -9.14 -19.21
C ALA A 123 -0.57 -8.40 -18.69
N GLY A 124 -1.25 -7.69 -19.58
CA GLY A 124 -2.50 -6.98 -19.28
C GLY A 124 -2.38 -5.78 -18.33
N ASP A 125 -1.16 -5.35 -18.00
CA ASP A 125 -0.96 -4.24 -17.06
C ASP A 125 -1.59 -2.92 -17.53
N ARG A 126 -1.94 -2.07 -16.56
CA ARG A 126 -2.53 -0.75 -16.79
C ARG A 126 -1.59 0.32 -16.26
N LEU A 127 -0.80 0.91 -17.14
CA LEU A 127 0.33 1.77 -16.81
C LEU A 127 0.01 3.24 -17.00
N LEU A 128 0.26 4.05 -15.97
CA LEU A 128 0.20 5.50 -16.00
C LEU A 128 1.61 6.08 -15.91
N LEU A 129 2.02 6.86 -16.91
CA LEU A 129 3.23 7.69 -16.84
C LEU A 129 2.82 9.16 -16.76
N ASP A 130 2.74 9.71 -15.55
CA ASP A 130 2.39 11.13 -15.34
C ASP A 130 3.64 12.02 -15.34
N MET A 131 3.91 12.65 -16.49
CA MET A 131 4.98 13.64 -16.69
C MET A 131 4.43 15.07 -16.66
N SER A 132 3.23 15.28 -16.14
CA SER A 132 2.48 16.52 -16.32
C SER A 132 3.06 17.71 -15.56
N ALA A 133 3.88 17.43 -14.53
CA ALA A 133 4.67 18.38 -13.75
C ALA A 133 6.19 18.20 -13.96
N ALA A 134 6.61 17.40 -14.94
CA ALA A 134 8.03 17.14 -15.19
C ALA A 134 8.71 18.36 -15.81
N GLU A 135 9.96 18.58 -15.41
CA GLU A 135 10.86 19.55 -16.04
C GLU A 135 11.30 19.08 -17.43
N ALA A 136 11.83 20.00 -18.23
CA ALA A 136 12.17 19.74 -19.63
C ALA A 136 13.17 18.59 -19.81
N GLU A 137 14.20 18.50 -18.96
CA GLU A 137 15.20 17.43 -19.01
C GLU A 137 14.59 16.06 -18.71
N ARG A 138 13.78 15.97 -17.65
CA ARG A 138 13.11 14.73 -17.27
C ARG A 138 12.10 14.28 -18.33
N TRP A 139 11.38 15.22 -18.94
CA TRP A 139 10.51 14.93 -20.08
C TRP A 139 11.31 14.44 -21.29
N ALA A 140 12.45 15.05 -21.60
CA ALA A 140 13.29 14.64 -22.72
C ALA A 140 13.84 13.21 -22.53
N ALA A 141 14.30 12.87 -21.32
CA ALA A 141 14.76 11.52 -20.98
C ALA A 141 13.62 10.49 -21.12
N ALA A 142 12.47 10.73 -20.49
CA ALA A 142 11.33 9.81 -20.59
C ALA A 142 10.86 9.65 -22.05
N ARG A 143 10.83 10.74 -22.82
CA ARG A 143 10.43 10.74 -24.23
C ARG A 143 11.35 9.86 -25.09
N ALA A 144 12.66 9.87 -24.84
CA ALA A 144 13.63 9.04 -25.57
C ALA A 144 13.33 7.53 -25.40
N ASP A 145 12.81 7.14 -24.24
CA ASP A 145 12.55 5.73 -23.90
C ASP A 145 11.12 5.28 -24.23
N LEU A 146 10.21 6.21 -24.58
CA LEU A 146 8.79 5.90 -24.83
C LEU A 146 8.59 4.84 -25.91
N SER A 147 9.42 4.82 -26.96
CA SER A 147 9.29 3.85 -28.04
C SER A 147 9.60 2.42 -27.58
N ALA A 148 10.59 2.24 -26.71
CA ALA A 148 10.91 0.95 -26.11
C ALA A 148 9.80 0.48 -25.16
N LEU A 149 9.32 1.39 -24.30
CA LEU A 149 8.21 1.10 -23.39
C LEU A 149 6.95 0.68 -24.15
N ARG A 150 6.61 1.39 -25.23
CA ARG A 150 5.44 1.08 -26.06
C ARG A 150 5.54 -0.27 -26.75
N LYS A 151 6.74 -0.66 -27.20
CA LYS A 151 6.97 -1.99 -27.75
C LYS A 151 6.63 -3.07 -26.72
N ALA A 152 7.16 -2.93 -25.50
CA ALA A 152 6.87 -3.87 -24.40
C ALA A 152 5.37 -3.88 -24.03
N VAL A 153 4.71 -2.72 -24.02
CA VAL A 153 3.24 -2.61 -23.81
C VAL A 153 2.47 -3.39 -24.85
N HIS A 154 2.84 -3.29 -26.12
CA HIS A 154 2.19 -4.02 -27.19
C HIS A 154 2.42 -5.54 -27.07
N GLU A 155 3.66 -5.97 -26.84
CA GLU A 155 4.02 -7.39 -26.69
C GLU A 155 3.30 -8.07 -25.51
N GLN A 156 3.03 -7.32 -24.44
CA GLN A 156 2.36 -7.81 -23.23
C GLN A 156 0.84 -7.60 -23.23
N ASN A 157 0.25 -7.13 -24.35
CA ASN A 157 -1.17 -6.75 -24.42
C ASN A 157 -1.60 -5.82 -23.26
N ALA A 158 -0.70 -4.93 -22.84
CA ALA A 158 -0.90 -3.98 -21.76
C ALA A 158 -1.46 -2.65 -22.31
N HIS A 159 -1.84 -1.75 -21.40
CA HIS A 159 -2.37 -0.43 -21.72
C HIS A 159 -1.53 0.67 -21.07
N LEU A 160 -1.08 1.65 -21.87
CA LEU A 160 -0.27 2.78 -21.40
C LEU A 160 -1.00 4.11 -21.64
N VAL A 161 -1.11 4.92 -20.58
CA VAL A 161 -1.48 6.33 -20.71
C VAL A 161 -0.32 7.20 -20.23
N VAL A 162 0.15 8.08 -21.11
CA VAL A 162 1.17 9.09 -20.79
C VAL A 162 0.49 10.44 -20.63
N VAL A 163 0.73 11.15 -19.53
CA VAL A 163 0.30 12.55 -19.38
C VAL A 163 1.53 13.44 -19.58
N MET A 164 1.60 14.14 -20.70
CA MET A 164 2.79 14.94 -21.04
C MET A 164 2.73 16.36 -20.41
N PRO A 165 3.88 17.05 -20.30
CA PRO A 165 3.90 18.49 -20.04
C PRO A 165 3.06 19.24 -21.08
N TYR A 166 2.35 20.29 -20.64
CA TYR A 166 1.46 21.02 -21.54
C TYR A 166 2.25 21.66 -22.68
N ARG A 167 1.88 21.38 -23.93
CA ARG A 167 2.61 21.80 -25.13
C ARG A 167 4.08 21.34 -25.17
N GLY A 168 4.39 20.24 -24.50
CA GLY A 168 5.70 19.59 -24.63
C GLY A 168 5.96 19.15 -26.08
N ILE A 169 7.24 19.09 -26.45
CA ILE A 169 7.66 18.59 -27.77
C ILE A 169 7.55 17.06 -27.77
N LEU A 170 7.03 16.50 -28.85
CA LEU A 170 6.94 15.06 -29.14
C LEU A 170 7.54 14.78 -30.51
N ASP A 171 8.23 13.65 -30.64
CA ASP A 171 8.77 13.18 -31.91
C ASP A 171 7.67 12.84 -32.90
N SER A 172 7.96 12.95 -34.21
CA SER A 172 6.96 12.83 -35.27
C SER A 172 6.22 11.48 -35.26
N ASP A 173 6.93 10.42 -34.92
CA ASP A 173 6.39 9.06 -34.78
C ASP A 173 5.45 8.91 -33.58
N LEU A 174 5.60 9.72 -32.54
CA LEU A 174 4.76 9.73 -31.35
C LEU A 174 3.53 10.65 -31.47
N GLN A 175 3.52 11.60 -32.42
CA GLN A 175 2.41 12.55 -32.61
C GLN A 175 1.07 11.83 -32.90
N GLN A 176 1.10 10.68 -33.57
CA GLN A 176 -0.11 9.91 -33.88
C GLN A 176 -0.85 9.39 -32.63
N TYR A 177 -0.17 9.28 -31.48
CA TYR A 177 -0.76 8.84 -30.21
C TYR A 177 -1.24 10.00 -29.35
N ARG A 178 -0.97 11.25 -29.77
CA ARG A 178 -1.31 12.45 -29.02
C ARG A 178 -2.80 12.75 -29.13
N VAL A 179 -3.44 12.97 -27.99
CA VAL A 179 -4.82 13.45 -27.92
C VAL A 179 -4.88 14.66 -27.00
N GLU A 180 -5.46 15.74 -27.51
CA GLU A 180 -5.70 16.96 -26.73
C GLU A 180 -6.94 16.77 -25.83
N ILE A 181 -6.76 17.07 -24.54
CA ILE A 181 -7.79 17.06 -23.51
C ILE A 181 -8.07 18.49 -23.07
N GLN A 182 -9.30 18.93 -23.32
CA GLN A 182 -9.74 20.28 -22.97
C GLN A 182 -10.54 20.30 -21.67
N GLN A 183 -10.64 21.47 -21.05
CA GLN A 183 -11.42 21.61 -19.83
C GLN A 183 -12.92 21.42 -20.14
N PRO A 184 -13.63 20.50 -19.45
CA PRO A 184 -15.08 20.36 -19.56
C PRO A 184 -15.79 21.57 -18.96
N CYS A 185 -17.06 21.75 -19.31
CA CYS A 185 -17.89 22.82 -18.75
C CYS A 185 -17.92 22.75 -17.22
N ARG A 186 -17.41 23.78 -16.54
CA ARG A 186 -17.33 23.86 -15.07
C ARG A 186 -18.69 23.70 -14.38
N LYS A 187 -19.76 24.23 -14.98
CA LYS A 187 -21.14 24.03 -14.48
C LYS A 187 -21.54 22.56 -14.49
N ARG A 188 -21.17 21.80 -15.53
CA ARG A 188 -21.44 20.35 -15.60
C ARG A 188 -20.64 19.59 -14.55
N VAL A 189 -19.38 19.98 -14.33
CA VAL A 189 -18.52 19.38 -13.29
C VAL A 189 -19.11 19.61 -11.90
N LEU A 190 -19.45 20.85 -11.55
CA LEU A 190 -20.09 21.18 -10.28
C LEU A 190 -21.34 20.34 -10.04
N ARG A 191 -22.27 20.31 -11.02
CA ARG A 191 -23.51 19.52 -10.93
C ARG A 191 -23.24 18.03 -10.76
N ARG A 192 -22.22 17.48 -11.42
CA ARG A 192 -21.85 16.06 -11.29
C ARG A 192 -21.35 15.76 -9.87
N HIS A 193 -20.49 16.61 -9.32
CA HIS A 193 -20.02 16.46 -7.95
C HIS A 193 -21.17 16.59 -6.93
N LEU A 194 -22.01 17.62 -7.05
CA LEU A 194 -23.17 17.81 -6.16
C LEU A 194 -24.11 16.60 -6.18
N ARG A 195 -24.37 16.02 -7.37
CA ARG A 195 -25.17 14.80 -7.49
C ARG A 195 -24.53 13.60 -6.79
N VAL A 196 -23.23 13.40 -6.95
CA VAL A 196 -22.52 12.29 -6.27
C VAL A 196 -22.49 12.50 -4.75
N HIS A 197 -22.45 13.75 -4.29
CA HIS A 197 -22.60 14.13 -2.88
C HIS A 197 -24.06 14.07 -2.37
N GLY A 198 -25.00 13.54 -3.16
CA GLY A 198 -26.38 13.32 -2.75
C GLY A 198 -27.19 14.61 -2.57
N VAL A 199 -26.77 15.73 -3.18
CA VAL A 199 -27.60 16.95 -3.25
C VAL A 199 -28.74 16.69 -4.26
N PRO A 200 -30.01 16.95 -3.91
CA PRO A 200 -31.13 16.77 -4.83
C PRO A 200 -31.06 17.67 -6.07
N SER A 201 -31.54 17.16 -7.21
CA SER A 201 -31.38 17.83 -8.51
C SER A 201 -32.17 19.11 -8.67
N GLU A 202 -33.34 19.16 -8.06
CA GLU A 202 -34.24 20.30 -7.99
C GLU A 202 -33.59 21.55 -7.38
N HIS A 203 -32.55 21.36 -6.54
CA HIS A 203 -31.82 22.42 -5.89
C HIS A 203 -30.75 23.04 -6.80
N TYR A 204 -29.87 22.23 -7.40
CA TYR A 204 -28.73 22.74 -8.18
C TYR A 204 -29.03 22.99 -9.67
N LEU A 205 -30.23 22.61 -10.14
CA LEU A 205 -30.69 22.95 -11.49
C LEU A 205 -31.20 24.39 -11.58
N ARG A 206 -31.66 24.97 -10.45
CA ARG A 206 -32.09 26.36 -10.37
C ARG A 206 -30.88 27.31 -10.48
N PRO A 207 -31.02 28.47 -11.16
CA PRO A 207 -29.97 29.48 -11.16
C PRO A 207 -29.71 29.99 -9.74
N ASP A 208 -28.44 30.08 -9.37
CA ASP A 208 -27.98 30.66 -8.10
C ASP A 208 -26.85 31.66 -8.41
N ALA A 209 -26.92 32.86 -7.84
CA ALA A 209 -26.00 33.95 -8.14
C ALA A 209 -24.58 33.63 -7.67
N THR A 210 -24.44 33.11 -6.44
CA THR A 210 -23.14 32.71 -5.87
C THR A 210 -22.48 31.62 -6.71
N VAL A 211 -23.24 30.61 -7.13
CA VAL A 211 -22.73 29.56 -8.03
C VAL A 211 -22.34 30.13 -9.40
N THR A 212 -23.16 31.02 -9.94
CA THR A 212 -22.91 31.61 -11.27
C THR A 212 -21.64 32.45 -11.27
N ASP A 213 -21.43 33.28 -10.25
CA ASP A 213 -20.22 34.09 -10.09
C ASP A 213 -19.00 33.23 -9.81
N PHE A 214 -19.11 32.22 -8.94
CA PHE A 214 -18.02 31.30 -8.64
C PHE A 214 -17.49 30.59 -9.89
N VAL A 215 -18.39 30.10 -10.75
CA VAL A 215 -18.05 29.34 -11.96
C VAL A 215 -17.57 30.23 -13.13
N ARG A 216 -17.88 31.54 -13.10
CA ARG A 216 -17.48 32.50 -14.16
C ARG A 216 -15.96 32.68 -14.23
N GLY A 217 -15.26 32.60 -13.10
CA GLY A 217 -13.80 32.72 -13.03
C GLY A 217 -13.05 31.59 -13.77
N GLN A 218 -11.86 31.90 -14.32
CA GLN A 218 -10.95 30.88 -14.85
C GLN A 218 -10.31 30.10 -13.69
N ARG A 219 -10.99 29.03 -13.26
CA ARG A 219 -10.54 28.17 -12.16
C ARG A 219 -10.19 26.75 -12.65
N PRO A 220 -9.19 26.09 -12.05
CA PRO A 220 -8.93 24.69 -12.28
C PRO A 220 -10.08 23.83 -11.74
N LEU A 221 -10.32 22.65 -12.34
CA LEU A 221 -11.45 21.80 -11.95
C LEU A 221 -11.42 21.34 -10.48
N ARG A 222 -10.23 21.26 -9.88
CA ARG A 222 -10.08 20.93 -8.45
C ARG A 222 -10.84 21.92 -7.56
N GLU A 223 -10.77 23.21 -7.86
CA GLU A 223 -11.48 24.23 -7.05
C GLU A 223 -13.00 24.09 -7.18
N ILE A 224 -13.49 23.60 -8.32
CA ILE A 224 -14.91 23.31 -8.52
C ILE A 224 -15.34 22.10 -7.69
N ALA A 225 -14.50 21.07 -7.61
CA ALA A 225 -14.73 19.90 -6.76
C ALA A 225 -14.69 20.28 -5.27
N ASP A 226 -13.70 21.08 -4.85
CA ASP A 226 -13.57 21.57 -3.47
C ASP A 226 -14.79 22.40 -3.05
N PHE A 227 -15.29 23.25 -3.94
CA PHE A 227 -16.51 24.02 -3.68
C PHE A 227 -17.75 23.12 -3.57
N ALA A 228 -17.87 22.09 -4.42
CA ALA A 228 -18.96 21.12 -4.31
C ALA A 228 -18.94 20.37 -2.97
N ASP A 229 -17.74 20.03 -2.49
CA ASP A 229 -17.55 19.41 -1.19
C ASP A 229 -17.88 20.37 -0.03
N LEU A 230 -17.50 21.65 -0.13
CA LEU A 230 -17.92 22.68 0.83
C LEU A 230 -19.45 22.83 0.89
N VAL A 231 -20.14 22.78 -0.24
CA VAL A 231 -21.61 22.81 -0.29
C VAL A 231 -22.20 21.57 0.38
N ARG A 232 -21.62 20.38 0.16
CA ARG A 232 -22.02 19.15 0.86
C ARG A 232 -21.86 19.31 2.38
N ARG A 233 -20.69 19.77 2.84
CA ARG A 233 -20.41 19.98 4.26
C ARG A 233 -21.34 21.03 4.89
N ALA A 234 -21.63 22.12 4.17
CA ALA A 234 -22.60 23.13 4.61
C ALA A 234 -24.00 22.54 4.82
N ARG A 235 -24.45 21.67 3.90
CA ARG A 235 -25.73 20.96 4.02
C ARG A 235 -25.76 20.01 5.22
N GLU A 236 -24.70 19.25 5.42
CA GLU A 236 -24.56 18.31 6.55
C GLU A 236 -24.58 19.05 7.89
N ALA A 237 -23.84 20.18 7.98
CA ALA A 237 -23.81 21.02 9.17
C ALA A 237 -25.18 21.65 9.48
N ALA A 238 -25.98 21.94 8.47
CA ALA A 238 -27.33 22.48 8.64
C ALA A 238 -28.37 21.41 9.04
N ALA A 239 -27.98 20.14 9.22
CA ALA A 239 -28.85 19.02 9.63
C ALA A 239 -30.13 18.86 8.77
N GLY A 240 -30.04 19.20 7.47
CA GLY A 240 -31.19 19.19 6.55
C GLY A 240 -32.04 20.48 6.55
N GLY A 241 -31.73 21.44 7.41
CA GLY A 241 -32.24 22.80 7.36
C GLY A 241 -31.52 23.67 6.33
N GLY A 242 -32.16 24.78 5.99
CA GLY A 242 -31.63 25.77 5.05
C GLY A 242 -31.72 25.38 3.57
N GLY A 243 -31.71 26.39 2.71
CA GLY A 243 -31.83 26.22 1.26
C GLY A 243 -30.47 26.11 0.54
N PHE A 244 -30.47 25.59 -0.68
CA PHE A 244 -29.27 25.46 -1.52
C PHE A 244 -28.45 26.75 -1.63
N THR A 245 -29.12 27.90 -1.77
CA THR A 245 -28.47 29.22 -1.78
C THR A 245 -27.72 29.49 -0.48
N GLN A 246 -28.30 29.18 0.68
CA GLN A 246 -27.62 29.35 1.97
C GLN A 246 -26.39 28.44 2.07
N TRP A 247 -26.48 27.20 1.62
CA TRP A 247 -25.33 26.29 1.58
C TRP A 247 -24.22 26.81 0.67
N CYS A 248 -24.57 27.36 -0.51
CA CYS A 248 -23.61 27.99 -1.43
C CYS A 248 -22.97 29.25 -0.84
N THR A 249 -23.74 30.11 -0.16
CA THR A 249 -23.22 31.29 0.53
C THR A 249 -22.26 30.91 1.65
N SER A 250 -22.60 29.93 2.48
CA SER A 250 -21.71 29.42 3.53
C SER A 250 -20.43 28.81 2.97
N ALA A 251 -20.53 28.04 1.88
CA ALA A 251 -19.36 27.51 1.17
C ALA A 251 -18.46 28.61 0.58
N HIS A 252 -19.06 29.69 0.06
CA HIS A 252 -18.31 30.84 -0.44
C HIS A 252 -17.62 31.62 0.69
N LYS A 253 -18.34 31.92 1.78
CA LYS A 253 -17.81 32.63 2.96
C LYS A 253 -16.63 31.87 3.58
N ALA A 254 -16.75 30.54 3.72
CA ALA A 254 -15.69 29.67 4.23
C ALA A 254 -14.36 29.82 3.48
N ARG A 255 -14.39 30.25 2.21
CA ARG A 255 -13.20 30.41 1.37
C ARG A 255 -12.61 31.84 1.39
N ALA A 256 -13.41 32.88 1.59
CA ALA A 256 -13.01 34.27 1.40
C ALA A 256 -12.67 35.01 2.72
N ASP A 257 -13.51 34.87 3.75
CA ASP A 257 -13.54 35.86 4.86
C ASP A 257 -12.91 35.35 6.17
N ARG A 258 -12.59 34.05 6.23
CA ARG A 258 -12.23 33.39 7.50
C ARG A 258 -10.92 33.84 8.12
N ARG A 259 -9.95 34.28 7.33
CA ARG A 259 -8.62 34.63 7.84
C ARG A 259 -8.67 35.88 8.72
N GLU A 260 -9.42 36.88 8.29
CA GLU A 260 -9.55 38.15 9.02
C GLU A 260 -10.39 37.95 10.29
N GLU A 261 -11.53 37.25 10.18
CA GLU A 261 -12.38 36.91 11.33
C GLU A 261 -11.61 36.17 12.43
N VAL A 262 -10.81 35.17 12.05
CA VAL A 262 -9.98 34.40 13.01
C VAL A 262 -8.87 35.26 13.60
N ALA A 263 -8.23 36.13 12.81
CA ALA A 263 -7.20 37.02 13.34
C ALA A 263 -7.78 37.99 14.40
N THR A 264 -8.97 38.53 14.16
CA THR A 264 -9.68 39.36 15.13
C THR A 264 -10.04 38.56 16.38
N LEU A 265 -10.59 37.35 16.24
CA LEU A 265 -10.90 36.48 17.37
C LEU A 265 -9.65 36.20 18.22
N VAL A 266 -8.55 35.76 17.62
CA VAL A 266 -7.30 35.44 18.35
C VAL A 266 -6.72 36.67 19.04
N ALA A 267 -6.85 37.87 18.44
CA ALA A 267 -6.42 39.12 19.07
C ALA A 267 -7.27 39.48 20.30
N THR A 268 -8.57 39.18 20.30
CA THR A 268 -9.45 39.42 21.46
C THR A 268 -9.22 38.44 22.61
N LEU A 269 -8.76 37.22 22.31
CA LEU A 269 -8.43 36.22 23.32
C LEU A 269 -7.04 36.51 23.89
N GLY A 270 -6.97 37.23 25.01
CA GLY A 270 -5.71 37.51 25.71
C GLY A 270 -5.19 36.36 26.57
N ASP A 271 -6.07 35.44 26.97
CA ASP A 271 -5.77 34.40 27.96
C ASP A 271 -5.24 33.09 27.35
N SER A 272 -4.19 32.53 27.97
CA SER A 272 -3.48 31.33 27.48
C SER A 272 -4.35 30.06 27.51
N PRO A 273 -5.06 29.73 28.61
CA PRO A 273 -6.09 28.69 28.65
C PRO A 273 -7.13 28.78 27.55
N GLN A 274 -7.53 29.99 27.18
CA GLN A 274 -8.57 30.20 26.18
C GLN A 274 -8.06 29.97 24.75
N ARG A 275 -6.83 30.41 24.44
CA ARG A 275 -6.15 30.08 23.19
C ARG A 275 -5.86 28.58 23.06
N ALA A 276 -5.45 27.92 24.14
CA ALA A 276 -5.24 26.47 24.15
C ALA A 276 -6.54 25.71 23.87
N LEU A 277 -7.66 26.15 24.46
CA LEU A 277 -8.98 25.58 24.17
C LEU A 277 -9.36 25.79 22.70
N LEU A 278 -9.15 26.98 22.15
CA LEU A 278 -9.42 27.31 20.74
C LEU A 278 -8.66 26.37 19.79
N ILE A 279 -7.35 26.19 19.99
CA ILE A 279 -6.51 25.28 19.21
C ILE A 279 -6.99 23.84 19.34
N THR A 280 -7.31 23.43 20.57
CA THR A 280 -7.76 22.05 20.86
C THR A 280 -9.05 21.74 20.12
N VAL A 281 -10.05 22.64 20.18
CA VAL A 281 -11.31 22.47 19.43
C VAL A 281 -11.07 22.49 17.93
N ALA A 282 -10.14 23.31 17.43
CA ALA A 282 -9.78 23.31 16.01
C ALA A 282 -9.12 22.02 15.53
N MET A 283 -8.31 21.37 16.37
CA MET A 283 -7.67 20.09 16.07
C MET A 283 -8.61 18.89 16.27
N LEU A 284 -9.50 18.96 17.26
CA LEU A 284 -10.42 17.90 17.66
C LEU A 284 -11.89 18.26 17.35
N HIS A 285 -12.12 19.04 16.29
CA HIS A 285 -13.46 19.45 15.90
C HIS A 285 -14.40 18.25 15.73
N GLY A 286 -15.53 18.25 16.45
CA GLY A 286 -16.48 17.13 16.51
C GLY A 286 -16.17 16.05 17.56
N ALA A 287 -15.15 16.24 18.40
CA ALA A 287 -14.87 15.34 19.53
C ALA A 287 -15.81 15.59 20.71
N HIS A 288 -15.93 14.60 21.60
CA HIS A 288 -16.70 14.72 22.84
C HIS A 288 -16.08 15.77 23.78
N THR A 289 -16.90 16.47 24.56
CA THR A 289 -16.49 17.51 25.53
C THR A 289 -15.38 17.05 26.47
N ASP A 290 -15.47 15.84 27.02
CA ASP A 290 -14.45 15.30 27.92
C ASP A 290 -13.07 15.18 27.27
N MET A 291 -13.04 14.83 25.98
CA MET A 291 -11.80 14.75 25.22
C MET A 291 -11.23 16.14 24.96
N ILE A 292 -12.07 17.11 24.60
CA ILE A 292 -11.66 18.51 24.43
C ILE A 292 -11.07 19.05 25.73
N HIS A 293 -11.74 18.83 26.86
CA HIS A 293 -11.27 19.30 28.15
C HIS A 293 -9.90 18.71 28.51
N ARG A 294 -9.74 17.39 28.42
CA ARG A 294 -8.48 16.69 28.72
C ARG A 294 -7.36 17.10 27.77
N ALA A 295 -7.65 17.20 26.47
CA ALA A 295 -6.65 17.57 25.47
C ALA A 295 -6.23 19.05 25.59
N ALA A 296 -7.12 19.94 26.03
CA ALA A 296 -6.78 21.34 26.29
C ALA A 296 -5.85 21.48 27.50
N GLN A 297 -6.12 20.74 28.58
CA GLN A 297 -5.20 20.66 29.73
C GLN A 297 -3.83 20.09 29.30
N LEU A 298 -3.85 19.02 28.51
CA LEU A 298 -2.63 18.42 27.97
C LEU A 298 -1.81 19.39 27.11
N LEU A 299 -2.48 20.29 26.37
CA LEU A 299 -1.79 21.31 25.57
C LEU A 299 -1.10 22.33 26.48
N LEU A 300 -1.79 22.80 27.52
CA LEU A 300 -1.22 23.72 28.53
C LEU A 300 0.00 23.12 29.22
N ASP A 301 -0.09 21.86 29.64
CA ASP A 301 1.04 21.11 30.21
C ASP A 301 2.20 21.00 29.22
N THR A 302 1.90 20.76 27.93
CA THR A 302 2.93 20.58 26.89
C THR A 302 3.68 21.87 26.59
N VAL A 303 3.01 23.03 26.68
CA VAL A 303 3.65 24.36 26.51
C VAL A 303 4.25 24.90 27.81
N GLY A 304 4.15 24.17 28.92
CA GLY A 304 4.78 24.51 30.19
C GLY A 304 4.05 25.60 31.00
N LEU A 305 2.75 25.78 30.80
CA LEU A 305 1.97 26.71 31.63
C LEU A 305 1.70 26.06 33.00
N PRO A 306 1.99 26.74 34.13
CA PRO A 306 1.66 26.22 35.45
C PRO A 306 0.14 26.06 35.64
N PRO A 307 -0.30 25.15 36.53
CA PRO A 307 -1.71 24.99 36.83
C PRO A 307 -2.27 26.29 37.41
N ASP A 308 -3.50 26.62 37.01
CA ASP A 308 -4.22 27.79 37.48
C ASP A 308 -4.42 27.73 39.02
N ASP A 309 -4.08 28.81 39.71
CA ASP A 309 -4.20 28.94 41.18
C ASP A 309 -5.65 29.17 41.64
N VAL A 310 -6.58 29.44 40.71
CA VAL A 310 -8.00 29.63 41.02
C VAL A 310 -8.65 28.29 41.43
N PRO A 311 -9.41 28.23 42.55
CA PRO A 311 -10.14 27.03 42.97
C PRO A 311 -11.10 26.51 41.88
N LEU A 312 -11.21 25.18 41.72
CA LEU A 312 -11.96 24.54 40.63
C LEU A 312 -13.43 25.02 40.49
N LEU A 313 -14.13 25.25 41.62
CA LEU A 313 -15.52 25.71 41.62
C LEU A 313 -15.70 27.21 41.31
N GLN A 314 -14.62 27.98 41.33
CA GLN A 314 -14.63 29.40 40.97
C GLN A 314 -14.23 29.64 39.51
N ARG A 315 -13.76 28.60 38.82
CA ARG A 315 -13.41 28.68 37.40
C ARG A 315 -14.69 28.74 36.57
N LYS A 316 -14.61 29.49 35.46
CA LYS A 316 -15.64 29.44 34.41
C LYS A 316 -15.87 27.99 33.97
N ASP A 317 -17.13 27.62 33.83
CA ASP A 317 -17.46 26.28 33.36
C ASP A 317 -17.02 26.10 31.89
N LEU A 318 -17.00 24.85 31.43
CA LEU A 318 -16.56 24.55 30.07
C LEU A 318 -17.50 25.15 29.01
N ALA A 319 -18.80 25.29 29.30
CA ALA A 319 -19.76 25.81 28.34
C ALA A 319 -19.56 27.32 28.10
N GLU A 320 -19.35 28.08 29.18
CA GLU A 320 -18.99 29.51 29.13
C GLU A 320 -17.69 29.71 28.35
N ARG A 321 -16.66 28.91 28.66
CA ARG A 321 -15.39 28.94 27.93
C ARG A 321 -15.54 28.56 26.46
N LEU A 322 -16.38 27.59 26.11
CA LEU A 322 -16.60 27.26 24.69
C LEU A 322 -17.33 28.40 23.95
N ALA A 323 -18.30 29.05 24.59
CA ALA A 323 -19.02 30.17 24.00
C ALA A 323 -18.09 31.35 23.64
N GLU A 324 -17.09 31.65 24.47
CA GLU A 324 -16.10 32.69 24.23
C GLU A 324 -15.25 32.46 22.97
N ILE A 325 -15.06 31.22 22.55
CA ILE A 325 -14.33 30.87 21.30
C ILE A 325 -15.28 30.55 20.15
N SER A 326 -16.55 30.95 20.24
CA SER A 326 -17.57 30.66 19.23
C SER A 326 -17.77 29.16 18.95
N ALA A 327 -17.52 28.32 19.96
CA ALA A 327 -17.76 26.87 19.92
C ALA A 327 -18.99 26.52 20.79
N GLY A 328 -19.69 25.47 20.40
CA GLY A 328 -20.87 24.97 21.12
C GLY A 328 -20.83 23.46 21.31
N VAL A 329 -21.56 22.98 22.33
CA VAL A 329 -21.76 21.56 22.58
C VAL A 329 -23.08 21.13 21.94
N GLY A 330 -23.03 20.15 21.04
CA GLY A 330 -24.20 19.55 20.44
C GLY A 330 -24.97 18.64 21.42
N PRO A 331 -26.20 18.21 21.07
CA PRO A 331 -26.98 17.28 21.89
C PRO A 331 -26.30 15.92 22.07
N ASP A 332 -25.34 15.59 21.22
CA ASP A 332 -24.50 14.39 21.25
C ASP A 332 -23.24 14.55 22.14
N GLY A 333 -23.12 15.65 22.87
CA GLY A 333 -21.95 15.96 23.70
C GLY A 333 -20.70 16.30 22.89
N ARG A 334 -20.83 16.54 21.57
CA ARG A 334 -19.69 16.85 20.69
C ARG A 334 -19.52 18.36 20.52
N VAL A 335 -18.28 18.81 20.61
CA VAL A 335 -17.92 20.22 20.47
C VAL A 335 -17.65 20.56 19.01
N ARG A 336 -18.30 21.61 18.50
CA ARG A 336 -18.16 22.08 17.11
C ARG A 336 -18.15 23.61 17.07
N PHE A 337 -17.50 24.19 16.06
CA PHE A 337 -17.75 25.57 15.69
C PHE A 337 -19.05 25.64 14.90
N GLY A 338 -19.85 26.68 15.11
CA GLY A 338 -21.10 26.87 14.36
C GLY A 338 -20.87 27.22 12.89
N GLU A 339 -19.65 27.64 12.57
CA GLU A 339 -19.26 28.19 11.28
C GLU A 339 -18.42 27.21 10.46
N LEU A 340 -18.80 27.02 9.19
CA LEU A 340 -18.09 26.11 8.26
C LEU A 340 -16.61 26.53 8.08
N ASP A 341 -15.71 25.55 8.19
CA ASP A 341 -14.25 25.61 8.08
C ASP A 341 -13.55 26.59 9.02
N HIS A 342 -14.24 27.04 10.07
CA HIS A 342 -13.68 27.90 11.10
C HIS A 342 -12.52 27.20 11.84
N ASP A 343 -12.65 25.88 12.09
CA ASP A 343 -11.59 25.04 12.64
C ASP A 343 -10.31 25.07 11.78
N SER A 344 -10.45 24.95 10.46
CA SER A 344 -9.31 24.96 9.56
C SER A 344 -8.62 26.33 9.48
N ALA A 345 -9.40 27.41 9.54
CA ALA A 345 -8.86 28.76 9.55
C ALA A 345 -8.09 29.05 10.84
N ILE A 346 -8.59 28.59 12.00
CA ILE A 346 -7.89 28.68 13.28
C ILE A 346 -6.56 27.92 13.24
N ARG A 347 -6.56 26.66 12.79
CA ARG A 347 -5.32 25.87 12.68
C ARG A 347 -4.30 26.59 11.81
N ALA A 348 -4.71 27.06 10.63
CA ALA A 348 -3.83 27.79 9.72
C ALA A 348 -3.29 29.08 10.36
N HIS A 349 -4.13 29.84 11.09
CA HIS A 349 -3.71 31.06 11.75
C HIS A 349 -2.60 30.81 12.78
N PHE A 350 -2.82 29.89 13.73
CA PHE A 350 -1.80 29.56 14.74
C PHE A 350 -0.54 28.97 14.09
N TRP A 351 -0.71 28.11 13.09
CA TRP A 351 0.40 27.51 12.39
C TRP A 351 1.28 28.54 11.66
N ASP A 352 0.66 29.53 11.01
CA ASP A 352 1.35 30.52 10.19
C ASP A 352 1.96 31.66 11.03
N HIS A 353 1.28 32.08 12.11
CA HIS A 353 1.66 33.24 12.92
C HIS A 353 2.38 32.89 14.23
N MET A 354 2.37 31.62 14.67
CA MET A 354 3.08 31.15 15.87
C MET A 354 3.97 29.94 15.54
N PRO A 355 5.05 30.13 14.76
CA PRO A 355 5.87 29.02 14.27
C PRO A 355 6.52 28.17 15.37
N ASP A 356 6.83 28.78 16.52
CA ASP A 356 7.45 28.08 17.66
C ASP A 356 6.50 27.04 18.28
N LEU A 357 5.19 27.20 18.10
CA LEU A 357 4.19 26.29 18.62
C LEU A 357 4.17 24.94 17.87
N ARG A 358 4.71 24.87 16.65
CA ARG A 358 4.59 23.69 15.77
C ARG A 358 5.19 22.42 16.39
N GLN A 359 6.37 22.53 17.02
CA GLN A 359 6.99 21.39 17.70
C GLN A 359 6.14 20.91 18.88
N TYR A 360 5.61 21.85 19.67
CA TYR A 360 4.72 21.55 20.78
C TYR A 360 3.42 20.91 20.32
N LEU A 361 2.85 21.33 19.18
CA LEU A 361 1.67 20.67 18.59
C LEU A 361 1.97 19.24 18.13
N GLY A 362 3.17 18.97 17.63
CA GLY A 362 3.62 17.62 17.32
C GLY A 362 3.70 16.74 18.57
N MET A 363 4.31 17.24 19.64
CA MET A 363 4.40 16.55 20.94
C MET A 363 3.03 16.33 21.58
N TRP A 364 2.20 17.37 21.58
CA TRP A 364 0.83 17.34 22.10
C TRP A 364 -0.03 16.33 21.33
N THR A 365 0.12 16.26 20.00
CA THR A 365 -0.59 15.27 19.17
C THR A 365 -0.18 13.86 19.57
N ALA A 366 1.12 13.60 19.73
CA ALA A 366 1.64 12.30 20.17
C ALA A 366 1.05 11.85 21.51
N ARG A 367 0.98 12.77 22.48
CA ARG A 367 0.39 12.52 23.80
C ARG A 367 -1.13 12.35 23.71
N SER A 368 -1.80 13.12 22.84
CA SER A 368 -3.25 13.09 22.66
C SER A 368 -3.73 11.79 22.03
N VAL A 369 -3.02 11.26 21.03
CA VAL A 369 -3.36 9.95 20.44
C VAL A 369 -3.16 8.80 21.44
N ALA A 370 -2.25 8.95 22.40
CA ALA A 370 -2.03 7.96 23.45
C ALA A 370 -3.07 7.98 24.58
N LEU A 371 -3.97 8.97 24.61
CA LEU A 371 -5.04 9.02 25.61
C LEU A 371 -6.01 7.83 25.45
N ASN A 372 -6.46 7.29 26.58
CA ASN A 372 -7.45 6.23 26.64
C ASN A 372 -8.77 6.77 27.25
N GLY A 373 -9.89 6.31 26.72
CA GLY A 373 -11.22 6.71 27.19
C GLY A 373 -12.35 6.23 26.27
N PRO A 374 -13.60 6.23 26.74
CA PRO A 374 -14.74 5.69 26.00
C PRO A 374 -15.05 6.46 24.71
N HIS A 375 -14.62 7.72 24.61
CA HIS A 375 -14.87 8.59 23.46
C HIS A 375 -13.66 8.72 22.51
N ILE A 376 -12.59 7.96 22.75
CA ILE A 376 -11.37 8.00 21.94
C ILE A 376 -11.40 6.84 20.97
N THR A 377 -11.87 7.11 19.75
CA THR A 377 -11.92 6.14 18.65
C THR A 377 -10.68 6.26 17.76
N GLN A 378 -10.43 5.23 16.95
CA GLN A 378 -9.36 5.27 15.96
C GLN A 378 -9.56 6.39 14.94
N GLU A 379 -10.80 6.62 14.50
CA GLU A 379 -11.15 7.68 13.55
C GLU A 379 -10.80 9.07 14.10
N LEU A 380 -10.96 9.29 15.41
CA LEU A 380 -10.58 10.53 16.06
C LEU A 380 -9.05 10.71 16.05
N ARG A 381 -8.30 9.64 16.34
CA ARG A 381 -6.82 9.65 16.30
C ARG A 381 -6.31 9.92 14.89
N ASP A 382 -6.84 9.19 13.91
CA ASP A 382 -6.49 9.34 12.50
C ASP A 382 -6.82 10.75 12.00
N GLY A 383 -7.98 11.28 12.39
CA GLY A 383 -8.42 12.64 12.06
C GLY A 383 -7.60 13.75 12.73
N LEU A 384 -7.06 13.51 13.92
CA LEU A 384 -6.13 14.44 14.57
C LEU A 384 -4.79 14.49 13.83
N VAL A 385 -4.22 13.31 13.54
CA VAL A 385 -2.94 13.18 12.81
C VAL A 385 -3.06 13.76 11.40
N ALA A 386 -4.17 13.51 10.70
CA ALA A 386 -4.40 14.02 9.36
C ALA A 386 -4.42 15.56 9.31
N LYS A 387 -5.02 16.22 10.31
CA LYS A 387 -5.02 17.69 10.41
C LYS A 387 -3.62 18.24 10.64
N LEU A 388 -2.86 17.63 11.57
CA LEU A 388 -1.47 18.04 11.81
C LEU A 388 -0.61 17.87 10.55
N ALA A 389 -0.69 16.69 9.92
CA ALA A 389 0.03 16.40 8.69
C ALA A 389 -0.35 17.39 7.58
N GLY A 390 -1.64 17.74 7.46
CA GLY A 390 -2.14 18.76 6.54
C GLY A 390 -1.44 20.11 6.70
N GLU A 391 -1.20 20.58 7.93
CA GLU A 391 -0.51 21.86 8.14
C GLU A 391 0.98 21.82 7.76
N TYR A 392 1.68 20.71 8.05
CA TYR A 392 3.06 20.51 7.60
C TYR A 392 3.16 20.52 6.07
N LEU A 393 2.28 19.77 5.39
CA LEU A 393 2.29 19.64 3.93
C LEU A 393 1.88 20.95 3.24
N ARG A 394 0.83 21.62 3.74
CA ARG A 394 0.35 22.92 3.25
C ARG A 394 1.44 23.98 3.28
N THR A 395 2.26 23.99 4.33
CA THR A 395 3.33 24.98 4.52
C THR A 395 4.67 24.59 3.93
N GLY A 396 4.73 23.51 3.16
CA GLY A 396 5.95 23.06 2.49
C GLY A 396 7.04 22.60 3.47
N ARG A 397 6.65 21.94 4.56
CA ARG A 397 7.57 21.41 5.59
C ARG A 397 7.44 19.88 5.76
N PRO A 398 7.55 19.09 4.68
CA PRO A 398 7.40 17.65 4.76
C PRO A 398 8.46 16.99 5.66
N GLU A 399 9.65 17.58 5.81
CA GLU A 399 10.74 17.09 6.67
C GLU A 399 10.33 17.05 8.14
N GLY A 400 9.62 18.09 8.60
CA GLY A 400 9.15 18.15 9.98
C GLY A 400 8.13 17.06 10.31
N LEU A 401 7.28 16.69 9.34
CA LEU A 401 6.37 15.56 9.48
C LEU A 401 7.13 14.23 9.47
N ALA A 402 8.14 14.08 8.62
CA ALA A 402 8.99 12.89 8.61
C ALA A 402 9.75 12.69 9.93
N SER A 403 10.28 13.76 10.53
CA SER A 403 10.91 13.70 11.85
C SER A 403 9.92 13.28 12.96
N LEU A 404 8.66 13.74 12.89
CA LEU A 404 7.62 13.29 13.83
C LEU A 404 7.29 11.82 13.66
N VAL A 405 7.20 11.34 12.42
CA VAL A 405 6.98 9.91 12.13
C VAL A 405 8.07 9.04 12.76
N GLU A 406 9.34 9.41 12.57
CA GLU A 406 10.46 8.67 13.15
C GLU A 406 10.41 8.71 14.69
N ALA A 407 10.08 9.86 15.28
CA ALA A 407 9.92 10.00 16.72
C ALA A 407 8.80 9.12 17.27
N TRP A 408 7.63 9.09 16.61
CA TRP A 408 6.49 8.26 16.98
C TRP A 408 6.74 6.77 16.78
N GLY A 409 7.59 6.40 15.81
CA GLY A 409 7.93 5.01 15.48
C GLY A 409 9.09 4.41 16.29
N SER A 410 9.83 5.22 17.05
CA SER A 410 11.16 4.82 17.54
C SER A 410 11.23 4.22 18.95
N THR A 411 10.99 4.99 20.03
CA THR A 411 11.33 4.55 21.40
C THR A 411 10.13 4.70 22.33
N ALA A 412 9.75 3.63 23.02
CA ALA A 412 8.56 3.56 23.88
C ALA A 412 7.25 3.95 23.14
N ALA A 413 7.20 3.66 21.84
CA ALA A 413 6.03 3.92 21.02
C ALA A 413 4.86 3.07 21.52
N SER A 414 3.80 3.73 21.99
CA SER A 414 2.54 3.05 22.23
C SER A 414 1.98 2.56 20.89
N LYS A 415 1.08 1.56 20.91
CA LYS A 415 0.35 1.12 19.71
C LYS A 415 -0.27 2.30 18.96
N ALA A 416 -0.83 3.27 19.69
CA ALA A 416 -1.39 4.51 19.15
C ALA A 416 -0.35 5.38 18.43
N GLY A 417 0.89 5.42 18.93
CA GLY A 417 2.00 6.14 18.30
C GLY A 417 2.43 5.49 16.98
N LEU A 418 2.51 4.16 16.93
CA LEU A 418 2.79 3.42 15.70
C LEU A 418 1.69 3.66 14.64
N GLU A 419 0.42 3.58 15.05
CA GLU A 419 -0.73 3.86 14.18
C GLU A 419 -0.72 5.32 13.68
N ALA A 420 -0.34 6.28 14.54
CA ALA A 420 -0.17 7.67 14.15
C ALA A 420 0.96 7.86 13.13
N ALA A 421 2.08 7.14 13.28
CA ALA A 421 3.18 7.15 12.32
C ALA A 421 2.73 6.62 10.94
N VAL A 422 1.97 5.50 10.92
CA VAL A 422 1.37 4.96 9.69
C VAL A 422 0.44 6.00 9.05
N GLN A 423 -0.43 6.65 9.83
CA GLN A 423 -1.37 7.64 9.29
C GLN A 423 -0.65 8.88 8.75
N ALA A 424 0.38 9.38 9.44
CA ALA A 424 1.17 10.52 8.96
C ALA A 424 1.91 10.21 7.65
N LEU A 425 2.50 9.01 7.52
CA LEU A 425 3.10 8.54 6.27
C LEU A 425 2.07 8.39 5.16
N THR A 426 0.87 7.89 5.48
CA THR A 426 -0.25 7.78 4.54
C THR A 426 -0.64 9.17 4.00
N CYS A 427 -0.75 10.18 4.88
CA CYS A 427 -1.00 11.56 4.47
C CYS A 427 0.11 12.10 3.56
N GLY A 428 1.38 11.87 3.91
CA GLY A 428 2.52 12.29 3.09
C GLY A 428 2.57 11.64 1.71
N LEU A 429 2.26 10.34 1.63
CA LEU A 429 2.20 9.58 0.38
C LEU A 429 0.99 9.95 -0.50
N ALA A 430 -0.09 10.42 0.11
CA ALA A 430 -1.27 10.91 -0.62
C ALA A 430 -1.10 12.34 -1.17
N ASP A 431 -0.11 13.10 -0.67
CA ASP A 431 0.13 14.47 -1.09
C ASP A 431 0.82 14.55 -2.46
N ARG A 432 0.24 15.29 -3.39
CA ARG A 432 0.74 15.33 -4.78
C ARG A 432 2.09 16.03 -4.93
N VAL A 433 2.44 16.92 -4.01
CA VAL A 433 3.68 17.70 -4.08
C VAL A 433 4.80 16.92 -3.39
N HIS A 434 4.49 16.34 -2.23
CA HIS A 434 5.50 15.78 -1.32
C HIS A 434 5.61 14.24 -1.36
N ALA A 435 4.70 13.52 -2.04
CA ALA A 435 4.74 12.05 -2.06
C ALA A 435 6.08 11.46 -2.54
N ARG A 436 6.76 12.11 -3.49
CA ARG A 436 8.09 11.68 -3.94
C ARG A 436 9.11 11.72 -2.81
N SER A 437 9.14 12.80 -2.02
CA SER A 437 10.04 12.93 -0.87
C SER A 437 9.76 11.85 0.17
N PHE A 438 8.49 11.59 0.49
CA PHE A 438 8.11 10.52 1.42
C PHE A 438 8.51 9.13 0.92
N ARG A 439 8.33 8.82 -0.37
CA ARG A 439 8.81 7.55 -0.94
C ARG A 439 10.33 7.41 -0.84
N GLY A 440 11.07 8.51 -1.04
CA GLY A 440 12.53 8.58 -0.87
C GLY A 440 12.98 8.31 0.56
N TRP A 441 12.38 9.00 1.54
CA TRP A 441 12.70 8.76 2.97
C TRP A 441 12.35 7.35 3.41
N ILE A 442 11.20 6.80 2.99
CA ILE A 442 10.82 5.42 3.28
C ILE A 442 11.88 4.45 2.73
N TYR A 443 12.35 4.66 1.49
CA TYR A 443 13.42 3.83 0.92
C TYR A 443 14.72 3.92 1.73
N GLN A 444 15.13 5.13 2.12
CA GLN A 444 16.31 5.35 2.95
C GLN A 444 16.19 4.66 4.32
N TRP A 445 15.03 4.73 4.96
CA TRP A 445 14.80 4.03 6.24
C TRP A 445 14.82 2.52 6.08
N CYS A 446 14.16 1.97 5.05
CA CYS A 446 14.18 0.53 4.75
C CYS A 446 15.58 -0.01 4.48
N THR A 447 16.47 0.81 3.92
CA THR A 447 17.86 0.45 3.60
C THR A 447 18.85 0.78 4.72
N SER A 448 18.48 1.60 5.72
CA SER A 448 19.37 2.07 6.80
C SER A 448 19.68 1.02 7.87
N LYS A 449 20.96 0.71 8.13
CA LYS A 449 21.39 -0.40 9.02
C LYS A 449 20.96 -0.29 10.49
N GLN A 450 20.49 0.87 10.93
CA GLN A 450 20.19 1.17 12.34
C GLN A 450 18.68 1.33 12.62
N LEU A 451 17.83 0.72 11.79
CA LEU A 451 16.38 0.80 11.93
C LEU A 451 15.89 0.04 13.18
N LYS A 452 15.11 0.70 14.03
CA LYS A 452 14.48 0.08 15.21
C LYS A 452 13.34 -0.84 14.80
N GLU A 453 13.15 -1.95 15.53
CA GLU A 453 12.15 -2.99 15.20
C GLU A 453 10.72 -2.45 15.14
N GLN A 454 10.32 -1.59 16.09
CA GLN A 454 9.00 -0.96 16.13
C GLN A 454 8.75 -0.08 14.89
N PHE A 455 9.76 0.69 14.47
CA PHE A 455 9.63 1.51 13.26
C PHE A 455 9.64 0.64 12.00
N ALA A 456 10.36 -0.48 12.00
CA ALA A 456 10.31 -1.44 10.89
C ALA A 456 8.88 -1.97 10.68
N GLN A 457 8.12 -2.26 11.73
CA GLN A 457 6.71 -2.68 11.61
C GLN A 457 5.83 -1.61 10.95
N VAL A 458 6.03 -0.33 11.30
CA VAL A 458 5.36 0.81 10.64
C VAL A 458 5.68 0.82 9.14
N LEU A 459 6.95 0.65 8.77
CA LEU A 459 7.36 0.64 7.37
C LEU A 459 6.86 -0.59 6.61
N VAL A 460 6.81 -1.77 7.23
CA VAL A 460 6.20 -2.98 6.65
C VAL A 460 4.74 -2.69 6.30
N GLN A 461 3.96 -2.18 7.25
CA GLN A 461 2.55 -1.86 7.03
C GLN A 461 2.39 -0.83 5.91
N VAL A 462 3.10 0.30 5.97
CA VAL A 462 3.00 1.35 4.95
C VAL A 462 3.39 0.84 3.56
N CYS A 463 4.43 0.00 3.45
CA CYS A 463 4.84 -0.56 2.18
C CYS A 463 3.82 -1.56 1.62
N ALA A 464 3.34 -2.49 2.46
CA ALA A 464 2.40 -3.55 2.06
C ALA A 464 1.02 -3.01 1.68
N ASP A 465 0.57 -2.00 2.40
CA ASP A 465 -0.77 -1.46 2.27
C ASP A 465 -0.82 -0.24 1.32
N VAL A 466 -0.04 0.80 1.63
CA VAL A 466 -0.17 2.12 0.97
C VAL A 466 0.65 2.19 -0.30
N VAL A 467 1.95 1.86 -0.23
CA VAL A 467 2.85 1.95 -1.39
C VAL A 467 2.47 0.91 -2.44
N ALA A 468 2.18 -0.32 -2.03
CA ALA A 468 1.85 -1.40 -2.96
C ALA A 468 0.59 -1.14 -3.80
N ALA A 469 -0.32 -0.29 -3.33
CA ALA A 469 -1.57 0.00 -4.03
C ALA A 469 -1.38 0.77 -5.36
N GLY A 470 -0.32 1.58 -5.47
CA GLY A 470 0.02 2.32 -6.70
C GLY A 470 1.39 1.99 -7.28
N HIS A 471 2.31 1.51 -6.44
CA HIS A 471 3.73 1.30 -6.76
C HIS A 471 4.23 -0.06 -6.20
N PRO A 472 3.69 -1.20 -6.68
CA PRO A 472 4.02 -2.52 -6.14
C PRO A 472 5.50 -2.88 -6.29
N ASP A 473 6.15 -2.41 -7.34
CA ASP A 473 7.59 -2.54 -7.59
C ASP A 473 8.45 -1.94 -6.47
N GLN A 474 8.11 -0.71 -6.09
CA GLN A 474 8.76 0.01 -5.00
C GLN A 474 8.50 -0.64 -3.64
N ALA A 475 7.27 -1.11 -3.40
CA ALA A 475 6.89 -1.81 -2.19
C ALA A 475 7.66 -3.14 -2.05
N MET A 476 7.72 -3.94 -3.12
CA MET A 476 8.46 -5.20 -3.17
C MET A 476 9.92 -4.99 -2.78
N LEU A 477 10.57 -3.97 -3.34
CA LEU A 477 11.97 -3.71 -3.02
C LEU A 477 12.18 -3.31 -1.55
N ARG A 478 11.32 -2.44 -1.02
CA ARG A 478 11.40 -1.98 0.37
C ARG A 478 11.14 -3.12 1.35
N LEU A 479 10.13 -3.94 1.08
CA LEU A 479 9.82 -5.15 1.86
C LEU A 479 10.95 -6.18 1.77
N TYR A 480 11.61 -6.35 0.62
CA TYR A 480 12.81 -7.16 0.49
C TYR A 480 13.93 -6.71 1.45
N TYR A 481 14.23 -5.40 1.50
CA TYR A 481 15.26 -4.89 2.41
C TYR A 481 14.88 -5.06 3.89
N LEU A 482 13.61 -4.91 4.22
CA LEU A 482 13.10 -5.15 5.58
C LEU A 482 13.17 -6.64 5.95
N ALA A 483 12.71 -7.53 5.07
CA ALA A 483 12.73 -8.99 5.28
C ALA A 483 14.16 -9.52 5.46
N ARG A 484 15.13 -8.97 4.71
CA ARG A 484 16.54 -9.34 4.82
C ARG A 484 17.14 -9.11 6.21
N ARG A 485 16.51 -8.26 7.03
CA ARG A 485 16.96 -7.92 8.39
C ARG A 485 16.16 -8.59 9.50
N GLU A 486 15.04 -9.20 9.14
CA GLU A 486 14.12 -9.72 10.12
C GLU A 486 14.74 -10.92 10.83
N HIS A 487 14.60 -10.96 12.16
CA HIS A 487 15.23 -11.99 13.00
C HIS A 487 14.22 -12.81 13.82
N SER A 488 12.97 -12.33 13.98
CA SER A 488 12.02 -12.87 14.97
C SER A 488 10.58 -13.00 14.47
N THR A 489 10.00 -11.94 13.91
CA THR A 489 8.54 -11.86 13.68
C THR A 489 8.06 -12.35 12.31
N GLY A 490 8.94 -12.38 11.30
CA GLY A 490 8.61 -12.82 9.94
C GLY A 490 7.56 -11.97 9.20
N SER A 491 7.16 -10.83 9.78
CA SER A 491 6.16 -9.89 9.26
C SER A 491 6.54 -9.28 7.91
N ALA A 492 7.79 -8.87 7.73
CA ALA A 492 8.27 -8.29 6.47
C ALA A 492 8.37 -9.37 5.38
N LEU A 493 8.86 -10.56 5.74
CA LEU A 493 8.91 -11.70 4.83
C LEU A 493 7.50 -12.15 4.41
N HIS A 494 6.56 -12.18 5.35
CA HIS A 494 5.16 -12.52 5.06
C HIS A 494 4.53 -11.49 4.12
N ALA A 495 4.64 -10.20 4.44
CA ALA A 495 4.13 -9.13 3.59
C ALA A 495 4.77 -9.12 2.18
N LEU A 496 6.06 -9.45 2.08
CA LEU A 496 6.74 -9.63 0.79
C LEU A 496 6.15 -10.83 0.02
N SER A 497 5.92 -11.95 0.70
CA SER A 497 5.36 -13.18 0.12
C SER A 497 3.96 -12.92 -0.42
N ASP A 498 3.09 -12.31 0.38
CA ASP A 498 1.72 -11.93 0.00
C ASP A 498 1.72 -10.97 -1.19
N LEU A 499 2.66 -10.03 -1.26
CA LEU A 499 2.78 -9.11 -2.38
C LEU A 499 3.15 -9.84 -3.67
N VAL A 500 4.16 -10.72 -3.65
CA VAL A 500 4.58 -11.44 -4.86
C VAL A 500 3.59 -12.54 -5.26
N GLU A 501 2.79 -13.05 -4.32
CA GLU A 501 1.70 -13.98 -4.62
C GLU A 501 0.63 -13.35 -5.51
N THR A 502 0.39 -12.05 -5.36
CA THR A 502 -0.56 -11.32 -6.22
C THR A 502 -0.04 -11.03 -7.64
N SER A 503 1.22 -11.35 -7.98
CA SER A 503 1.79 -11.03 -9.29
C SER A 503 3.00 -11.88 -9.68
N HIS A 504 2.84 -12.71 -10.72
CA HIS A 504 3.93 -13.48 -11.34
C HIS A 504 5.11 -12.59 -11.77
N ARG A 505 4.84 -11.39 -12.29
CA ARG A 505 5.88 -10.43 -12.67
C ARG A 505 6.71 -9.98 -11.47
N LEU A 506 6.08 -9.66 -10.33
CA LEU A 506 6.82 -9.29 -9.11
C LEU A 506 7.64 -10.47 -8.59
N ARG A 507 7.10 -11.70 -8.64
CA ARG A 507 7.85 -12.92 -8.29
C ARG A 507 9.08 -13.09 -9.18
N ARG A 508 8.92 -13.04 -10.50
CA ARG A 508 10.04 -13.10 -11.46
C ARG A 508 11.10 -12.05 -11.15
N ARG A 509 10.69 -10.81 -10.93
CA ARG A 509 11.59 -9.70 -10.62
C ARG A 509 12.35 -9.91 -9.30
N LEU A 510 11.69 -10.44 -8.27
CA LEU A 510 12.33 -10.77 -7.00
C LEU A 510 13.35 -11.90 -7.17
N LEU A 511 13.02 -12.95 -7.93
CA LEU A 511 13.94 -14.05 -8.22
C LEU A 511 15.18 -13.57 -8.98
N HIS A 512 14.99 -12.74 -10.01
CA HIS A 512 16.10 -12.10 -10.73
C HIS A 512 16.98 -11.26 -9.82
N ARG A 513 16.37 -10.50 -8.90
CA ARG A 513 17.13 -9.72 -7.93
C ARG A 513 17.99 -10.61 -7.03
N LEU A 514 17.40 -11.66 -6.48
CA LEU A 514 18.10 -12.61 -5.60
C LEU A 514 19.28 -13.26 -6.36
N ALA A 515 19.07 -13.67 -7.61
CA ALA A 515 20.11 -14.33 -8.41
C ALA A 515 21.29 -13.42 -8.82
N ARG A 516 21.11 -12.10 -8.86
CA ARG A 516 22.15 -11.12 -9.29
C ARG A 516 23.10 -10.69 -8.18
N SER A 517 22.75 -10.91 -6.91
CA SER A 517 23.54 -10.48 -5.75
C SER A 517 24.35 -11.61 -5.14
N GLU A 518 25.45 -11.29 -4.44
CA GLU A 518 26.04 -12.22 -3.48
C GLU A 518 25.00 -12.55 -2.40
N LEU A 519 24.44 -13.76 -2.48
CA LEU A 519 23.33 -14.21 -1.65
C LEU A 519 23.79 -14.36 -0.19
N SER A 520 23.26 -13.51 0.69
CA SER A 520 23.41 -13.70 2.13
C SER A 520 22.48 -14.82 2.63
N ARG A 521 22.70 -15.34 3.85
CA ARG A 521 21.79 -16.34 4.44
C ARG A 521 20.33 -15.86 4.50
N ALA A 522 20.12 -14.56 4.73
CA ALA A 522 18.77 -13.99 4.73
C ALA A 522 18.15 -14.02 3.33
N ASP A 523 18.92 -13.75 2.27
CA ASP A 523 18.45 -13.85 0.88
C ASP A 523 18.04 -15.28 0.52
N LEU A 524 18.79 -16.27 1.02
CA LEU A 524 18.44 -17.69 0.85
C LEU A 524 17.13 -18.05 1.58
N GLY A 525 16.93 -17.52 2.78
CA GLY A 525 15.67 -17.67 3.52
C GLY A 525 14.48 -17.05 2.78
N ILE A 526 14.67 -15.86 2.20
CA ILE A 526 13.66 -15.20 1.34
C ILE A 526 13.36 -16.10 0.13
N PHE A 527 14.38 -16.56 -0.60
CA PHE A 527 14.22 -17.43 -1.76
C PHE A 527 13.39 -18.68 -1.44
N LEU A 528 13.70 -19.39 -0.35
CA LEU A 528 12.96 -20.60 0.02
C LEU A 528 11.47 -20.32 0.27
N ARG A 529 11.13 -19.13 0.78
CA ARG A 529 9.74 -18.74 1.07
C ARG A 529 8.97 -18.20 -0.15
N VAL A 530 9.65 -17.53 -1.08
CA VAL A 530 8.99 -16.91 -2.26
C VAL A 530 9.08 -17.75 -3.53
N GLY A 531 10.09 -18.61 -3.64
CA GLY A 531 10.32 -19.56 -4.74
C GLY A 531 9.59 -20.88 -4.55
N VAL A 532 8.37 -20.83 -4.01
CA VAL A 532 7.54 -22.02 -3.77
C VAL A 532 7.05 -22.58 -5.10
N VAL A 533 7.08 -23.91 -5.21
CA VAL A 533 6.87 -24.62 -6.48
C VAL A 533 5.48 -24.41 -7.07
N GLU A 534 4.44 -24.41 -6.25
CA GLU A 534 3.05 -24.24 -6.67
C GLU A 534 2.87 -22.92 -7.43
N ALA A 535 3.64 -21.92 -7.00
CA ALA A 535 3.62 -20.58 -7.51
C ALA A 535 4.47 -20.38 -8.78
N LEU A 536 5.35 -21.34 -9.10
CA LEU A 536 6.15 -21.36 -10.33
C LEU A 536 5.46 -22.13 -11.45
N ILE A 537 4.66 -23.14 -11.10
CA ILE A 537 3.90 -23.97 -12.05
C ILE A 537 2.46 -23.47 -12.29
N ASP A 538 2.00 -22.48 -11.52
CA ASP A 538 0.69 -21.87 -11.75
C ASP A 538 0.64 -21.14 -13.12
N PRO A 539 -0.27 -21.55 -14.04
CA PRO A 539 -0.36 -20.96 -15.38
C PRO A 539 -0.87 -19.53 -15.34
N TYR A 540 -0.20 -18.61 -16.05
CA TYR A 540 -0.55 -17.18 -15.96
C TYR A 540 -0.60 -16.43 -17.31
N ASP A 541 0.05 -16.94 -18.36
CA ASP A 541 0.03 -16.34 -19.71
C ASP A 541 -0.24 -17.42 -20.76
N ASN A 542 -1.47 -17.47 -21.28
CA ASN A 542 -1.88 -18.42 -22.31
C ASN A 542 -1.55 -19.90 -21.97
N GLY A 543 -1.54 -20.22 -20.67
CA GLY A 543 -1.20 -21.56 -20.17
C GLY A 543 0.29 -21.79 -19.85
N ARG A 544 1.17 -20.80 -20.09
CA ARG A 544 2.58 -20.88 -19.70
C ARG A 544 2.78 -20.65 -18.20
N THR A 545 3.78 -21.32 -17.65
CA THR A 545 4.17 -21.22 -16.25
C THR A 545 5.45 -20.38 -16.10
N LEU A 546 5.72 -19.86 -14.89
CA LEU A 546 6.98 -19.15 -14.63
C LEU A 546 8.18 -20.09 -14.74
N ALA A 547 8.00 -21.38 -14.41
CA ALA A 547 9.07 -22.38 -14.48
C ALA A 547 9.59 -22.58 -15.90
N GLU A 548 8.75 -22.40 -16.93
CA GLU A 548 9.13 -22.55 -18.34
C GLU A 548 9.99 -21.40 -18.88
N GLU A 549 10.05 -20.25 -18.19
CA GLU A 549 10.85 -19.12 -18.64
C GLU A 549 12.34 -19.33 -18.38
N GLU A 550 13.17 -19.31 -19.43
CA GLU A 550 14.63 -19.47 -19.35
C GLU A 550 15.28 -18.51 -18.33
N SER A 551 14.79 -17.27 -18.28
CA SER A 551 15.28 -16.26 -17.34
C SER A 551 14.99 -16.65 -15.88
N VAL A 552 13.81 -17.20 -15.60
CA VAL A 552 13.41 -17.66 -14.26
C VAL A 552 14.17 -18.93 -13.91
N GLN A 553 14.32 -19.87 -14.84
CA GLN A 553 15.11 -21.09 -14.66
C GLN A 553 16.53 -20.77 -14.21
N SER A 554 17.20 -19.85 -14.92
CA SER A 554 18.55 -19.40 -14.57
C SER A 554 18.62 -18.84 -13.14
N SER A 555 17.66 -17.99 -12.76
CA SER A 555 17.58 -17.40 -11.43
C SER A 555 17.34 -18.44 -10.33
N VAL A 556 16.38 -19.34 -10.56
CA VAL A 556 16.03 -20.42 -9.63
C VAL A 556 17.18 -21.40 -9.45
N THR A 557 17.83 -21.83 -10.54
CA THR A 557 19.04 -22.68 -10.47
C THR A 557 20.16 -21.99 -9.69
N THR A 558 20.35 -20.69 -9.89
CA THR A 558 21.38 -19.90 -9.19
C THR A 558 21.10 -19.83 -7.69
N CYS A 559 19.85 -19.59 -7.30
CA CYS A 559 19.43 -19.56 -5.90
C CYS A 559 19.50 -20.93 -5.24
N TRP A 560 19.02 -22.00 -5.88
CA TRP A 560 19.13 -23.37 -5.36
C TRP A 560 20.57 -23.80 -5.18
N ARG A 561 21.47 -23.46 -6.13
CA ARG A 561 22.90 -23.73 -5.99
C ARG A 561 23.46 -23.10 -4.71
N ALA A 562 23.08 -21.86 -4.44
CA ALA A 562 23.52 -21.15 -3.24
C ALA A 562 22.92 -21.74 -1.96
N VAL A 563 21.66 -22.18 -1.98
CA VAL A 563 21.01 -22.92 -0.88
C VAL A 563 21.78 -24.21 -0.57
N LEU A 564 22.01 -25.05 -1.58
CA LEU A 564 22.67 -26.35 -1.42
C LEU A 564 24.13 -26.21 -0.94
N ASN A 565 24.82 -25.14 -1.36
CA ASN A 565 26.19 -24.86 -0.91
C ASN A 565 26.25 -24.24 0.48
N GLY A 566 25.30 -23.36 0.82
CA GLY A 566 25.39 -22.43 1.94
C GLY A 566 24.55 -22.75 3.17
N LEU A 567 23.48 -23.56 3.04
CA LEU A 567 22.55 -23.87 4.13
C LEU A 567 22.62 -25.34 4.58
N PRO A 568 22.42 -25.62 5.89
CA PRO A 568 22.27 -26.99 6.39
C PRO A 568 21.04 -27.70 5.79
N ARG A 569 21.16 -29.02 5.56
CA ARG A 569 20.07 -29.86 5.02
C ARG A 569 18.71 -29.67 5.70
N PRO A 570 18.60 -29.66 7.05
CA PRO A 570 17.31 -29.48 7.72
C PRO A 570 16.58 -28.18 7.37
N THR A 571 17.32 -27.14 6.95
CA THR A 571 16.75 -25.83 6.62
C THR A 571 16.08 -25.82 5.25
N TRP A 572 16.66 -26.51 4.26
CA TRP A 572 16.15 -26.51 2.88
C TRP A 572 15.37 -27.78 2.51
N GLN A 573 15.53 -28.86 3.26
CA GLN A 573 14.89 -30.15 3.00
C GLN A 573 13.36 -30.04 2.84
N PRO A 574 12.58 -29.37 3.71
CA PRO A 574 11.13 -29.29 3.56
C PRO A 574 10.69 -28.62 2.25
N TYR A 575 11.50 -27.70 1.73
CA TYR A 575 11.23 -27.01 0.47
C TYR A 575 11.56 -27.91 -0.73
N ALA A 576 12.66 -28.65 -0.67
CA ALA A 576 13.00 -29.63 -1.70
C ALA A 576 11.98 -30.79 -1.74
N GLU A 577 11.46 -31.24 -0.60
CA GLU A 577 10.38 -32.23 -0.54
C GLU A 577 9.11 -31.73 -1.25
N ARG A 578 8.71 -30.47 -1.03
CA ARG A 578 7.57 -29.87 -1.76
C ARG A 578 7.78 -29.86 -3.26
N TRP A 579 9.00 -29.56 -3.72
CA TRP A 579 9.34 -29.65 -5.15
C TRP A 579 9.19 -31.09 -5.69
N MET A 580 9.59 -32.10 -4.92
CA MET A 580 9.43 -33.51 -5.30
C MET A 580 7.95 -33.93 -5.34
N TYR A 581 7.13 -33.46 -4.39
CA TYR A 581 5.69 -33.73 -4.40
C TYR A 581 5.03 -33.13 -5.64
N ALA A 582 5.31 -31.85 -5.94
CA ALA A 582 4.79 -31.21 -7.15
C ALA A 582 5.25 -31.93 -8.43
N ALA A 583 6.50 -32.37 -8.49
CA ALA A 583 7.01 -33.13 -9.63
C ALA A 583 6.39 -34.53 -9.80
N ALA A 584 5.78 -35.10 -8.75
CA ALA A 584 5.04 -36.35 -8.82
C ALA A 584 3.58 -36.17 -9.28
N ASP A 585 3.01 -34.98 -9.09
CA ASP A 585 1.63 -34.64 -9.45
C ASP A 585 1.52 -34.09 -10.89
N ASP A 586 2.44 -33.23 -11.33
CA ASP A 586 2.41 -32.59 -12.64
C ASP A 586 3.42 -33.21 -13.63
N GLY A 587 2.93 -33.97 -14.61
CA GLY A 587 3.78 -34.79 -15.48
C GLY A 587 4.71 -34.03 -16.43
N HIS A 588 4.29 -32.87 -16.97
CA HIS A 588 5.14 -32.08 -17.89
C HIS A 588 6.13 -31.19 -17.13
N ASP A 589 5.66 -30.46 -16.13
CA ASP A 589 6.51 -29.58 -15.31
C ASP A 589 7.41 -30.35 -14.34
N GLY A 590 7.04 -31.57 -13.95
CA GLY A 590 7.80 -32.38 -13.01
C GLY A 590 9.21 -32.72 -13.50
N ASP A 591 9.40 -33.02 -14.78
CA ASP A 591 10.72 -33.30 -15.34
C ASP A 591 11.64 -32.06 -15.28
N LEU A 592 11.06 -30.88 -15.57
CA LEU A 592 11.73 -29.59 -15.51
C LEU A 592 12.12 -29.21 -14.08
N LEU A 593 11.23 -29.39 -13.10
CA LEU A 593 11.50 -29.12 -11.69
C LEU A 593 12.70 -29.94 -11.17
N LEU A 594 12.73 -31.23 -11.51
CA LEU A 594 13.87 -32.10 -11.17
C LEU A 594 15.14 -31.66 -11.88
N GLU A 595 15.06 -31.25 -13.14
CA GLU A 595 16.20 -30.74 -13.91
C GLU A 595 16.79 -29.48 -13.29
N LEU A 596 15.96 -28.56 -12.79
CA LEU A 596 16.43 -27.34 -12.12
C LEU A 596 17.21 -27.65 -10.84
N LEU A 597 16.71 -28.59 -10.02
CA LEU A 597 17.40 -29.04 -8.79
C LEU A 597 18.73 -29.75 -9.10
N VAL A 598 18.73 -30.64 -10.10
CA VAL A 598 19.94 -31.36 -10.52
C VAL A 598 20.96 -30.40 -11.11
N SER A 599 20.53 -29.47 -11.96
CA SER A 599 21.39 -28.42 -12.54
C SER A 599 22.00 -27.52 -11.46
N ALA A 600 21.25 -27.23 -10.40
CA ALA A 600 21.76 -26.46 -9.27
C ALA A 600 22.85 -27.23 -8.49
N ALA A 601 22.60 -28.50 -8.17
CA ALA A 601 23.56 -29.37 -7.50
C ALA A 601 24.81 -29.65 -8.35
N ASP A 602 24.66 -29.73 -9.67
CA ASP A 602 25.76 -29.92 -10.61
C ASP A 602 26.78 -28.78 -10.56
N ARG A 603 26.27 -27.55 -10.41
CA ARG A 603 27.05 -26.31 -10.30
C ARG A 603 27.63 -26.05 -8.89
N CYS A 604 27.49 -26.99 -7.95
CA CYS A 604 28.08 -26.91 -6.60
C CYS A 604 29.56 -27.31 -6.60
N GLU A 605 30.44 -26.41 -7.04
CA GLU A 605 31.89 -26.66 -7.07
C GLU A 605 32.43 -27.13 -5.69
N GLY A 606 33.21 -28.21 -5.68
CA GLY A 606 33.78 -28.80 -4.46
C GLY A 606 32.81 -29.55 -3.54
N ARG A 607 31.48 -29.42 -3.72
CA ARG A 607 30.45 -30.12 -2.92
C ARG A 607 29.44 -30.91 -3.74
N ARG A 608 29.61 -30.98 -5.06
CA ARG A 608 28.73 -31.64 -6.04
C ARG A 608 28.25 -33.03 -5.61
N GLY A 609 29.16 -33.92 -5.22
CA GLY A 609 28.80 -35.28 -4.77
C GLY A 609 27.93 -35.29 -3.50
N ALA A 610 28.24 -34.42 -2.53
CA ALA A 610 27.46 -34.28 -1.31
C ALA A 610 26.08 -33.67 -1.58
N ALA A 611 25.98 -32.70 -2.50
CA ALA A 611 24.72 -32.10 -2.90
C ALA A 611 23.80 -33.14 -3.57
N PHE A 612 24.31 -33.94 -4.52
CA PHE A 612 23.54 -35.02 -5.13
C PHE A 612 23.10 -36.09 -4.12
N ALA A 613 23.99 -36.51 -3.22
CA ALA A 613 23.63 -37.47 -2.17
C ALA A 613 22.54 -36.93 -1.24
N ALA A 614 22.60 -35.64 -0.88
CA ALA A 614 21.59 -35.00 -0.05
C ALA A 614 20.24 -34.83 -0.77
N LEU A 615 20.24 -34.50 -2.07
CA LEU A 615 19.02 -34.46 -2.87
C LEU A 615 18.37 -35.84 -3.00
N TYR A 616 19.16 -36.88 -3.29
CA TYR A 616 18.65 -38.24 -3.38
C TYR A 616 18.10 -38.75 -2.05
N ALA A 617 18.80 -38.50 -0.93
CA ALA A 617 18.29 -38.82 0.40
C ALA A 617 16.96 -38.10 0.67
N THR A 618 16.84 -36.84 0.26
CA THR A 618 15.60 -36.06 0.43
C THR A 618 14.46 -36.58 -0.43
N ALA A 619 14.73 -37.02 -1.66
CA ALA A 619 13.72 -37.68 -2.49
C ALA A 619 13.23 -39.00 -1.88
N ARG A 620 14.14 -39.81 -1.31
CA ARG A 620 13.77 -41.04 -0.59
C ARG A 620 12.96 -40.77 0.68
N ASP A 621 13.21 -39.66 1.35
CA ASP A 621 12.41 -39.24 2.50
C ASP A 621 11.02 -38.78 2.03
N ALA A 622 10.94 -37.94 0.99
CA ALA A 622 9.69 -37.52 0.36
C ALA A 622 8.84 -38.70 -0.13
N GLU A 623 9.45 -39.70 -0.78
CA GLU A 623 8.76 -40.90 -1.26
C GLU A 623 8.00 -41.64 -0.15
N ARG A 624 8.55 -41.66 1.08
CA ARG A 624 7.90 -42.32 2.23
C ARG A 624 6.74 -41.52 2.80
N THR A 625 6.76 -40.21 2.62
CA THR A 625 5.78 -39.27 3.19
C THR A 625 4.85 -38.67 2.13
N ALA A 626 4.92 -39.15 0.89
CA ALA A 626 4.16 -38.62 -0.22
C ALA A 626 2.64 -38.77 0.01
N PRO A 627 1.85 -37.70 -0.19
CA PRO A 627 0.38 -37.76 -0.12
C PRO A 627 -0.27 -38.43 -1.35
N VAL A 628 0.50 -38.62 -2.42
CA VAL A 628 0.09 -39.19 -3.72
C VAL A 628 0.31 -40.71 -3.74
N GLU A 629 -0.25 -41.43 -4.71
CA GLU A 629 0.02 -42.86 -4.93
C GLU A 629 1.53 -43.17 -4.86
N SER A 630 1.92 -44.06 -3.94
CA SER A 630 3.32 -44.42 -3.65
C SER A 630 4.12 -44.85 -4.89
N SER A 631 3.44 -45.36 -5.93
CA SER A 631 4.01 -45.70 -7.23
C SER A 631 4.54 -44.49 -8.00
N ARG A 632 3.85 -43.35 -7.99
CA ARG A 632 4.28 -42.12 -8.67
C ARG A 632 5.47 -41.49 -7.98
N ALA A 633 5.45 -41.41 -6.66
CA ALA A 633 6.57 -40.89 -5.89
C ALA A 633 7.87 -41.71 -6.12
N ALA A 634 7.76 -43.04 -6.20
CA ALA A 634 8.89 -43.90 -6.54
C ALA A 634 9.44 -43.64 -7.96
N LEU A 635 8.56 -43.43 -8.95
CA LEU A 635 8.96 -43.06 -10.31
C LEU A 635 9.70 -41.71 -10.35
N THR A 636 9.23 -40.71 -9.59
CA THR A 636 9.89 -39.40 -9.47
C THR A 636 11.29 -39.54 -8.85
N THR A 637 11.44 -40.36 -7.80
CA THR A 637 12.76 -40.65 -7.21
C THR A 637 13.69 -41.35 -8.20
N ASP A 638 13.20 -42.33 -8.95
CA ASP A 638 13.97 -43.03 -9.97
C ASP A 638 14.40 -42.10 -11.11
N LEU A 639 13.51 -41.19 -11.54
CA LEU A 639 13.80 -40.16 -12.54
C LEU A 639 14.88 -39.18 -12.05
N LEU A 640 14.78 -38.73 -10.79
CA LEU A 640 15.82 -37.91 -10.16
C LEU A 640 17.17 -38.63 -10.17
N LEU A 641 17.21 -39.91 -9.79
CA LEU A 641 18.44 -40.71 -9.81
C LEU A 641 19.03 -40.81 -11.22
N GLN A 642 18.19 -41.01 -12.24
CA GLN A 642 18.63 -41.01 -13.64
C GLN A 642 19.25 -39.67 -14.06
N LYS A 643 18.63 -38.55 -13.71
CA LYS A 643 19.17 -37.20 -13.98
C LYS A 643 20.50 -36.97 -13.24
N ILE A 644 20.62 -37.39 -11.98
CA ILE A 644 21.87 -37.32 -11.20
C ILE A 644 22.98 -38.15 -11.89
N CYS A 645 22.70 -39.40 -12.25
CA CYS A 645 23.69 -40.25 -12.95
C CYS A 645 24.14 -39.62 -14.28
N SER A 646 23.19 -39.07 -15.03
CA SER A 646 23.46 -38.39 -16.30
C SER A 646 24.35 -37.16 -16.11
N ALA A 647 24.04 -36.31 -15.12
CA ALA A 647 24.87 -35.16 -14.77
C ALA A 647 26.29 -35.59 -14.38
N GLN A 648 26.42 -36.65 -13.57
CA GLN A 648 27.70 -37.24 -13.16
C GLN A 648 28.45 -37.96 -14.29
N ARG A 649 27.87 -38.09 -15.49
CA ARG A 649 28.40 -38.84 -16.64
C ARG A 649 28.64 -40.32 -16.33
N LEU A 650 27.83 -40.89 -15.43
CA LEU A 650 27.87 -42.30 -15.09
C LEU A 650 26.90 -43.07 -16.00
N SER A 651 27.38 -44.14 -16.64
CA SER A 651 26.51 -45.08 -17.35
C SER A 651 25.69 -45.89 -16.35
N ARG A 652 24.41 -46.14 -16.65
CA ARG A 652 23.48 -46.88 -15.77
C ARG A 652 24.06 -48.25 -15.38
N PRO A 653 24.02 -48.67 -14.10
CA PRO A 653 24.13 -50.09 -13.79
C PRO A 653 22.87 -50.78 -14.33
N THR A 654 23.02 -51.60 -15.36
CA THR A 654 21.90 -52.23 -16.09
C THR A 654 21.22 -53.37 -15.33
N THR A 655 21.35 -53.47 -14.00
CA THR A 655 20.83 -54.63 -13.26
C THR A 655 20.26 -54.20 -11.90
N PRO A 656 18.97 -54.49 -11.59
CA PRO A 656 18.51 -54.44 -10.21
C PRO A 656 19.24 -55.53 -9.41
N PRO A 657 19.62 -55.29 -8.14
CA PRO A 657 20.14 -56.35 -7.30
C PRO A 657 19.01 -57.36 -7.07
N ARG A 658 19.16 -58.56 -7.65
CA ARG A 658 18.39 -59.72 -7.22
C ARG A 658 18.70 -59.95 -5.75
N ALA A 659 17.70 -59.80 -4.90
CA ALA A 659 17.74 -60.35 -3.56
C ALA A 659 17.80 -61.88 -3.69
N GLU A 660 19.00 -62.45 -3.58
CA GLU A 660 19.15 -63.88 -3.32
C GLU A 660 18.64 -64.16 -1.91
N SER A 661 17.40 -64.63 -1.86
CA SER A 661 16.81 -65.28 -0.70
C SER A 661 17.59 -66.57 -0.39
N THR A 662 18.54 -66.51 0.53
CA THR A 662 19.06 -67.70 1.21
C THR A 662 18.13 -68.09 2.34
N ARG A 663 17.02 -68.75 1.99
CA ARG A 663 16.35 -69.69 2.91
C ARG A 663 17.11 -71.01 2.86
N GLY A 664 17.93 -71.26 3.86
CA GLY A 664 18.41 -72.60 4.21
C GLY A 664 17.60 -73.13 5.39
N ASN A 665 16.54 -73.88 5.09
CA ASN A 665 16.08 -75.02 5.89
C ASN A 665 16.87 -76.23 5.32
N GLU A 666 17.49 -77.15 6.06
CA GLU A 666 17.04 -78.06 7.14
C GLU A 666 18.28 -78.95 7.49
N PRO A 667 18.26 -79.89 8.47
CA PRO A 667 17.18 -80.30 9.37
C PRO A 667 17.45 -80.09 10.88
#